data_AF-A0A2N2J9E7-F1
#
_entry.id   AF-A0A2N2J9E7-F1
#
_cell.length_a   1.000
_cell.length_b   1.000
_cell.length_c   1.000
_cell.angle_alpha   90.00
_cell.angle_beta   90.00
_cell.angle_gamma   90.00
#
_symmetry.space_group_name_H-M   'P 1'
#
loop_
_entity.id
_entity.type
_entity.pdbx_description
1 polymer ?
#
loop_
_entity_poly.entity_id
_entity_poly.type
_entity_poly.pdbx_seq_one_letter_code
_entity_poly.pdbx_strand_id
1 'polypeptide(L)'
;MSAGTSISGAFGGSTPWNNVDVSSPAAYRYNANYSYYGGSGSFFRTEGGAPGDLMFDNHGNASEPDATPLVFAGGGLVTVVSNGTGPSDQRFRDDGFTFDAYGSLADYVINPNVAQDLTPSLADDRVFTIVANDPADPAHVLDVESADSVNIEDVATTDDPWSPFYELDNLEIRGCAQVVADAQVLVHGGDLASGAADTTHLVLAGGFVVTTLDVAGVTAFSVGGCGALDVGTLIGGGVENPALAWDIDGGDVRMGELHGTSLTLSGDATLTMTGPIVVSGDVDLNDSSLITTPAAAGATFYTVDISAANVVIDDTASVDVTGKGWPGQRYNNVDAQSWPDGSSTHAAFYRSGGCNGGVGFRYNDASAVRCISYGRFDRPDWPGSGGGWYTNSNTVTYFGGSGGGVVRVDASSSIVVHGTILASGEAKTVGAGGGGGSILLDAPILAGTGVVEARGGGGGTNTSYGGGGGGGRIVLQGYTAGTGNQGIFVDSVVWDAVSASGGAAGTNRGGSAGTLFMLPAGAAYGKLIVNNDGVSSPETTVLVTISHALGDRKIDAATYGPPDTLEDVDASWFEPDYYVGSTFRADLAGASGTLSDDPVSTVGGNTDTILTVTDLPAGLTGGETYRGITVLGALEVRGGAKVAAEGDLLVLDGDGHSAPGTFEVPSGCSLDVSDILELCGVGTVLTAGTTITAGTLNSGTSCP
;
A
#
# COMPACT_ATOMS: atom_id res chain seq x y z
N MET A 1 8.17 -18.53 50.05
CA MET A 1 8.45 -17.38 50.96
C MET A 1 7.12 -16.82 51.41
N SER A 2 6.98 -16.30 52.63
CA SER A 2 5.72 -15.71 53.11
C SER A 2 5.34 -14.48 52.27
N ALA A 3 4.11 -14.44 51.75
CA ALA A 3 3.53 -13.25 51.15
C ALA A 3 3.65 -12.06 52.12
N GLY A 4 4.30 -10.98 51.70
CA GLY A 4 4.47 -9.76 52.50
C GLY A 4 5.87 -9.17 52.60
N THR A 5 6.85 -9.60 51.80
CA THR A 5 8.10 -8.84 51.63
C THR A 5 8.10 -8.14 50.29
N SER A 6 7.70 -6.87 50.26
CA SER A 6 7.99 -5.97 49.15
C SER A 6 9.51 -5.95 48.93
N ILE A 7 9.98 -6.06 47.68
CA ILE A 7 11.35 -5.64 47.36
C ILE A 7 11.42 -4.15 47.67
N SER A 8 12.07 -3.79 48.78
CA SER A 8 12.25 -2.39 49.20
C SER A 8 13.69 -1.96 48.93
N GLY A 9 13.88 -0.67 48.62
CA GLY A 9 15.20 -0.11 48.31
C GLY A 9 15.53 -0.12 46.81
N ALA A 10 16.81 -0.29 46.48
CA ALA A 10 17.39 -0.02 45.15
C ALA A 10 16.72 -0.78 43.96
N PHE A 11 16.13 -1.96 44.21
CA PHE A 11 15.50 -2.80 43.18
C PHE A 11 13.97 -2.73 43.16
N GLY A 12 13.35 -1.93 44.04
CA GLY A 12 11.89 -1.83 44.18
C GLY A 12 11.26 -0.58 43.55
N GLY A 13 12.06 0.31 42.95
CA GLY A 13 11.57 1.50 42.26
C GLY A 13 11.25 1.25 40.78
N SER A 14 10.80 2.30 40.07
CA SER A 14 10.56 2.30 38.62
C SER A 14 11.84 2.34 37.77
N THR A 15 13.02 2.43 38.40
CA THR A 15 14.31 2.55 37.69
C THR A 15 15.32 1.49 38.16
N PRO A 16 15.04 0.17 38.08
CA PRO A 16 15.94 -0.88 38.56
C PRO A 16 17.28 -0.91 37.81
N TRP A 17 17.33 -0.43 36.55
CA TRP A 17 18.54 -0.30 35.73
C TRP A 17 19.64 0.58 36.36
N ASN A 18 19.31 1.46 37.30
CA ASN A 18 20.32 2.22 38.04
C ASN A 18 21.22 1.31 38.91
N ASN A 19 20.81 0.05 39.13
CA ASN A 19 21.47 -0.90 40.03
C ASN A 19 21.75 -2.26 39.37
N VAL A 20 21.27 -2.47 38.14
CA VAL A 20 21.41 -3.71 37.38
C VAL A 20 21.95 -3.36 35.99
N ASP A 21 23.11 -3.90 35.64
CA ASP A 21 23.67 -3.80 34.30
C ASP A 21 23.57 -5.17 33.62
N VAL A 22 22.72 -5.25 32.61
CA VAL A 22 22.52 -6.43 31.75
C VAL A 22 23.05 -6.19 30.34
N SER A 23 23.76 -5.09 30.09
CA SER A 23 24.23 -4.75 28.75
C SER A 23 25.34 -5.67 28.26
N SER A 24 25.43 -5.87 26.95
CA SER A 24 26.57 -6.57 26.38
C SER A 24 27.83 -5.71 26.41
N PRO A 25 29.01 -6.29 26.70
CA PRO A 25 30.26 -5.59 26.45
C PRO A 25 30.49 -5.45 24.93
N ALA A 26 31.19 -4.39 24.50
CA ALA A 26 31.49 -4.17 23.10
C ALA A 26 32.15 -5.41 22.44
N ALA A 27 31.48 -6.00 21.44
CA ALA A 27 32.04 -7.12 20.68
C ALA A 27 32.89 -6.58 19.53
N TYR A 28 34.20 -6.82 19.59
CA TYR A 28 35.12 -6.68 18.45
C TYR A 28 35.11 -5.32 17.69
N ARG A 29 36.07 -4.44 18.04
CA ARG A 29 36.37 -3.25 17.23
C ARG A 29 37.29 -3.60 16.07
N TYR A 30 36.75 -3.81 14.86
CA TYR A 30 37.59 -4.02 13.68
C TYR A 30 38.33 -2.73 13.28
N ASN A 31 37.68 -1.56 13.42
CA ASN A 31 38.28 -0.23 13.39
C ASN A 31 37.30 0.80 14.01
N ALA A 32 37.66 2.09 14.05
CA ALA A 32 36.87 3.16 14.67
C ALA A 32 35.47 3.39 14.06
N ASN A 33 35.15 2.75 12.93
CA ASN A 33 33.91 2.96 12.17
C ASN A 33 32.96 1.75 12.21
N TYR A 34 33.35 0.62 12.82
CA TYR A 34 32.51 -0.58 12.94
C TYR A 34 32.69 -1.23 14.33
N SER A 35 31.70 -1.05 15.19
CA SER A 35 31.54 -1.81 16.44
C SER A 35 30.27 -2.63 16.31
N TYR A 36 30.37 -3.95 16.47
CA TYR A 36 29.20 -4.81 16.59
C TYR A 36 28.92 -5.00 18.09
N TYR A 37 27.71 -4.76 18.54
CA TYR A 37 27.35 -5.02 19.94
C TYR A 37 26.56 -6.32 20.03
N GLY A 38 26.76 -7.06 21.12
CA GLY A 38 25.93 -8.24 21.39
C GLY A 38 24.52 -7.84 21.81
N GLY A 39 23.63 -8.82 21.90
CA GLY A 39 22.30 -8.61 22.47
C GLY A 39 22.36 -8.25 23.94
N SER A 40 21.32 -7.57 24.42
CA SER A 40 21.16 -7.30 25.84
C SER A 40 20.89 -8.58 26.62
N GLY A 41 21.23 -8.60 27.90
CA GLY A 41 20.62 -9.50 28.86
C GLY A 41 19.22 -9.00 29.29
N SER A 42 18.53 -9.82 30.08
CA SER A 42 17.23 -9.49 30.66
C SER A 42 17.31 -9.40 32.19
N PHE A 43 16.40 -8.63 32.76
CA PHE A 43 16.12 -8.57 34.18
C PHE A 43 14.64 -8.85 34.40
N PHE A 44 14.33 -9.83 35.25
CA PHE A 44 12.98 -10.20 35.60
C PHE A 44 12.76 -10.03 37.10
N ARG A 45 11.64 -9.39 37.48
CA ARG A 45 11.28 -9.12 38.87
C ARG A 45 9.85 -9.55 39.11
N THR A 46 9.60 -10.31 40.18
CA THR A 46 8.25 -10.69 40.60
C THR A 46 8.01 -10.35 42.07
N GLU A 47 6.77 -10.01 42.42
CA GLU A 47 6.31 -9.91 43.80
C GLU A 47 5.30 -11.03 44.10
N GLY A 48 5.74 -12.06 44.82
CA GLY A 48 4.87 -13.18 45.15
C GLY A 48 4.61 -14.09 43.95
N GLY A 49 3.35 -14.32 43.60
CA GLY A 49 2.91 -15.15 42.48
C GLY A 49 2.16 -14.38 41.40
N ALA A 50 2.28 -13.06 41.37
CA ALA A 50 1.76 -12.22 40.28
C ALA A 50 2.65 -12.34 39.02
N PRO A 51 2.16 -11.95 37.83
CA PRO A 51 3.00 -11.72 36.67
C PRO A 51 4.16 -10.77 37.02
N GLY A 52 5.29 -10.93 36.34
CA GLY A 52 6.51 -10.18 36.68
C GLY A 52 6.75 -8.99 35.76
N ASP A 53 7.63 -8.09 36.20
CA ASP A 53 8.23 -7.06 35.36
C ASP A 53 9.39 -7.67 34.56
N LEU A 54 9.44 -7.41 33.26
CA LEU A 54 10.55 -7.81 32.40
C LEU A 54 11.21 -6.59 31.77
N MET A 55 12.54 -6.54 31.86
CA MET A 55 13.36 -5.44 31.34
C MET A 55 14.51 -5.96 30.48
N PHE A 56 14.76 -5.28 29.37
CA PHE A 56 15.94 -5.43 28.51
C PHE A 56 16.64 -4.09 28.36
N ASP A 57 17.96 -4.05 28.60
CA ASP A 57 18.75 -2.82 28.46
C ASP A 57 20.12 -3.12 27.85
N ASN A 58 20.41 -2.52 26.69
CA ASN A 58 21.75 -2.61 26.08
C ASN A 58 22.59 -1.33 26.30
N HIS A 59 22.15 -0.42 27.17
CA HIS A 59 22.89 0.77 27.61
C HIS A 59 23.35 1.68 26.46
N GLY A 60 22.52 1.78 25.41
CA GLY A 60 22.80 2.58 24.22
C GLY A 60 23.68 1.89 23.17
N ASN A 61 24.01 0.62 23.38
CA ASN A 61 24.75 -0.18 22.42
C ASN A 61 23.77 -0.76 21.38
N ALA A 62 23.81 -0.26 20.14
CA ALA A 62 22.98 -0.80 19.07
C ALA A 62 23.46 -2.20 18.66
N SER A 63 22.62 -3.22 18.85
CA SER A 63 22.85 -4.59 18.40
C SER A 63 22.09 -4.88 17.10
N GLU A 64 22.35 -6.04 16.49
CA GLU A 64 21.53 -6.53 15.38
C GLU A 64 20.06 -6.78 15.86
N PRO A 65 19.05 -6.68 14.97
CA PRO A 65 17.63 -6.78 15.33
C PRO A 65 17.22 -8.08 16.02
N ASP A 66 17.95 -9.18 15.82
CA ASP A 66 17.70 -10.52 16.36
C ASP A 66 18.62 -10.89 17.53
N ALA A 67 19.33 -9.92 18.10
CA ALA A 67 20.41 -10.21 19.04
C ALA A 67 19.93 -10.67 20.43
N THR A 68 18.66 -10.41 20.80
CA THR A 68 18.09 -10.79 22.11
C THR A 68 16.81 -11.62 21.95
N PRO A 69 16.88 -12.87 21.46
CA PRO A 69 15.69 -13.71 21.34
C PRO A 69 15.19 -14.16 22.72
N LEU A 70 13.86 -14.19 22.90
CA LEU A 70 13.25 -14.97 23.98
C LEU A 70 13.49 -16.47 23.73
N VAL A 71 13.71 -17.22 24.80
CA VAL A 71 14.21 -18.60 24.71
C VAL A 71 13.14 -19.58 24.22
N PHE A 72 11.90 -19.45 24.70
CA PHE A 72 10.78 -20.25 24.19
C PHE A 72 9.99 -19.44 23.17
N ALA A 73 10.11 -19.84 21.91
CA ALA A 73 9.65 -19.09 20.75
C ALA A 73 9.25 -20.07 19.63
N GLY A 74 8.38 -19.64 18.72
CA GLY A 74 7.85 -20.44 17.63
C GLY A 74 6.33 -20.57 17.65
N GLY A 75 5.85 -21.58 16.95
CA GLY A 75 4.44 -21.94 16.90
C GLY A 75 4.23 -23.04 15.88
N GLY A 76 3.06 -23.67 15.93
CA GLY A 76 2.75 -24.77 15.04
C GLY A 76 1.31 -25.21 15.16
N LEU A 77 1.04 -26.43 14.71
CA LEU A 77 -0.29 -27.02 14.75
C LEU A 77 -0.27 -28.21 15.71
N VAL A 78 -1.21 -28.22 16.64
CA VAL A 78 -1.39 -29.33 17.56
C VAL A 78 -1.58 -30.61 16.76
N THR A 79 -0.75 -31.62 16.99
CA THR A 79 -0.94 -32.94 16.38
C THR A 79 -1.79 -33.82 17.27
N VAL A 80 -1.44 -33.91 18.55
CA VAL A 80 -2.18 -34.69 19.55
C VAL A 80 -2.09 -33.97 20.89
N VAL A 81 -3.22 -33.90 21.59
CA VAL A 81 -3.26 -33.63 23.02
C VAL A 81 -3.88 -34.81 23.75
N SER A 82 -3.47 -35.08 25.00
CA SER A 82 -4.05 -36.16 25.78
C SER A 82 -4.01 -35.93 27.28
N ASN A 83 -4.99 -36.48 28.00
CA ASN A 83 -4.99 -36.54 29.45
C ASN A 83 -4.67 -37.97 29.91
N GLY A 84 -3.60 -38.15 30.68
CA GLY A 84 -3.23 -39.42 31.30
C GLY A 84 -4.21 -39.79 32.42
N THR A 85 -3.83 -39.56 33.68
CA THR A 85 -4.66 -39.88 34.85
C THR A 85 -5.54 -38.74 35.36
N GLY A 86 -5.43 -37.54 34.77
CA GLY A 86 -6.23 -36.36 35.10
C GLY A 86 -5.53 -35.04 34.73
N PRO A 87 -6.03 -33.89 35.20
CA PRO A 87 -5.50 -32.56 34.83
C PRO A 87 -4.06 -32.26 35.29
N SER A 88 -3.46 -33.12 36.11
CA SER A 88 -2.07 -33.00 36.54
C SER A 88 -1.10 -33.88 35.73
N ASP A 89 -1.58 -34.50 34.66
CA ASP A 89 -0.87 -35.50 33.87
C ASP A 89 -1.36 -35.39 32.42
N GLN A 90 -1.03 -34.27 31.77
CA GLN A 90 -1.49 -33.94 30.42
C GLN A 90 -0.31 -33.82 29.46
N ARG A 91 -0.54 -34.13 28.19
CA ARG A 91 0.49 -34.14 27.15
C ARG A 91 0.08 -33.30 25.96
N PHE A 92 1.03 -32.52 25.46
CA PHE A 92 0.95 -31.71 24.26
C PHE A 92 1.95 -32.23 23.23
N ARG A 93 1.52 -32.43 21.98
CA ARG A 93 2.38 -32.92 20.89
C ARG A 93 2.19 -32.12 19.61
N ASP A 94 3.32 -31.76 18.99
CA ASP A 94 3.42 -31.22 17.64
C ASP A 94 4.54 -31.94 16.86
N ASP A 95 4.20 -32.61 15.76
CA ASP A 95 5.15 -33.30 14.88
C ASP A 95 5.65 -32.42 13.71
N GLY A 96 5.04 -31.26 13.49
CA GLY A 96 5.42 -30.26 12.49
C GLY A 96 6.45 -29.24 13.00
N PHE A 97 6.54 -29.06 14.32
CA PHE A 97 7.51 -28.20 14.99
C PHE A 97 8.46 -28.99 15.88
N THR A 98 9.72 -28.57 15.99
CA THR A 98 10.72 -29.22 16.84
C THR A 98 11.05 -28.32 18.03
N PHE A 99 10.68 -28.74 19.24
CA PHE A 99 11.05 -28.08 20.49
C PHE A 99 12.56 -28.14 20.75
N ASP A 100 13.09 -27.14 21.46
CA ASP A 100 14.48 -27.18 21.90
C ASP A 100 14.70 -28.35 22.87
N ALA A 101 15.43 -29.36 22.39
CA ALA A 101 15.77 -30.56 23.15
C ALA A 101 17.07 -30.42 23.96
N TYR A 102 17.79 -29.29 23.86
CA TYR A 102 19.07 -29.06 24.54
C TYR A 102 18.92 -28.36 25.90
N GLY A 103 17.73 -27.84 26.23
CA GLY A 103 17.38 -27.20 27.50
C GLY A 103 16.11 -27.78 28.13
N SER A 104 15.87 -27.46 29.41
CA SER A 104 14.57 -27.76 30.03
C SER A 104 13.58 -26.67 29.65
N LEU A 105 12.42 -27.06 29.14
CA LEU A 105 11.29 -26.16 28.92
C LEU A 105 10.34 -26.09 30.12
N ALA A 106 10.72 -26.63 31.27
CA ALA A 106 9.91 -26.52 32.48
C ALA A 106 9.67 -25.04 32.84
N ASP A 107 8.49 -24.76 33.38
CA ASP A 107 7.99 -23.44 33.81
C ASP A 107 7.65 -22.45 32.67
N TYR A 108 7.95 -22.76 31.41
CA TYR A 108 7.42 -21.99 30.28
C TYR A 108 5.93 -22.24 30.10
N VAL A 109 5.24 -21.27 29.49
CA VAL A 109 3.80 -21.32 29.30
C VAL A 109 3.48 -21.41 27.81
N ILE A 110 2.49 -22.23 27.49
CA ILE A 110 1.95 -22.40 26.14
C ILE A 110 0.47 -22.02 26.13
N ASN A 111 0.07 -21.28 25.11
CA ASN A 111 -1.32 -21.21 24.68
C ASN A 111 -1.55 -22.34 23.65
N PRO A 112 -2.25 -23.43 24.02
CA PRO A 112 -2.38 -24.60 23.15
C PRO A 112 -3.38 -24.38 22.00
N ASN A 113 -4.14 -23.29 22.02
CA ASN A 113 -5.04 -22.88 20.95
C ASN A 113 -5.14 -21.34 20.96
N VAL A 114 -4.57 -20.66 19.97
CA VAL A 114 -4.59 -19.18 19.91
C VAL A 114 -5.95 -18.60 19.51
N ALA A 115 -6.96 -19.44 19.24
CA ALA A 115 -8.29 -19.05 18.81
C ALA A 115 -9.38 -19.59 19.78
N GLN A 116 -9.15 -19.48 21.09
CA GLN A 116 -10.04 -20.04 22.12
C GLN A 116 -11.37 -19.31 22.25
N ASP A 117 -11.40 -18.01 21.97
CA ASP A 117 -12.52 -17.11 22.24
C ASP A 117 -12.88 -16.23 21.05
N LEU A 118 -14.01 -15.53 21.22
CA LEU A 118 -14.55 -14.61 20.22
C LEU A 118 -14.13 -13.16 20.48
N THR A 119 -13.52 -12.90 21.63
CA THR A 119 -13.02 -11.58 22.05
C THR A 119 -11.52 -11.57 21.87
N PRO A 120 -10.94 -10.61 21.12
CA PRO A 120 -9.49 -10.54 21.00
C PRO A 120 -8.89 -10.03 22.31
N SER A 121 -8.44 -10.95 23.15
CA SER A 121 -7.74 -10.68 24.40
C SER A 121 -6.93 -11.91 24.77
N LEU A 122 -5.72 -11.69 25.28
CA LEU A 122 -4.87 -12.77 25.79
C LEU A 122 -5.14 -13.06 27.27
N ALA A 123 -5.90 -12.20 27.96
CA ALA A 123 -6.13 -12.29 29.40
C ALA A 123 -7.22 -13.31 29.79
N ASP A 124 -8.08 -13.70 28.84
CA ASP A 124 -9.14 -14.70 28.98
C ASP A 124 -8.76 -16.08 28.41
N ASP A 125 -7.65 -16.14 27.67
CA ASP A 125 -7.09 -17.38 27.15
C ASP A 125 -6.69 -18.35 28.26
N ARG A 126 -6.98 -19.64 28.05
CA ARG A 126 -6.49 -20.70 28.94
C ARG A 126 -5.11 -21.13 28.48
N VAL A 127 -4.16 -21.00 29.40
CA VAL A 127 -2.77 -21.34 29.17
C VAL A 127 -2.31 -22.50 30.06
N PHE A 128 -1.24 -23.17 29.64
CA PHE A 128 -0.70 -24.35 30.31
C PHE A 128 0.78 -24.17 30.57
N THR A 129 1.22 -24.49 31.79
CA THR A 129 2.64 -24.51 32.17
C THR A 129 3.25 -25.84 31.77
N ILE A 130 4.43 -25.80 31.15
CA ILE A 130 5.21 -26.98 30.81
C ILE A 130 5.86 -27.51 32.09
N VAL A 131 5.62 -28.78 32.39
CA VAL A 131 6.23 -29.48 33.53
C VAL A 131 7.59 -30.04 33.15
N ALA A 132 7.67 -30.68 31.97
CA ALA A 132 8.90 -31.25 31.42
C ALA A 132 8.76 -31.57 29.93
N ASN A 133 9.88 -31.63 29.23
CA ASN A 133 9.96 -32.34 27.96
C ASN A 133 9.79 -33.85 28.20
N ASP A 134 9.04 -34.55 27.35
CA ASP A 134 8.88 -36.00 27.47
C ASP A 134 10.25 -36.69 27.29
N PRO A 135 10.64 -37.64 28.16
CA PRO A 135 11.97 -38.25 28.10
C PRO A 135 12.15 -39.20 26.90
N ALA A 136 11.07 -39.68 26.27
CA ALA A 136 11.12 -40.56 25.11
C ALA A 136 11.07 -39.78 23.78
N ASP A 137 10.41 -38.62 23.74
CA ASP A 137 10.32 -37.75 22.57
C ASP A 137 10.40 -36.25 22.95
N PRO A 138 11.55 -35.78 23.49
CA PRO A 138 11.68 -34.43 24.04
C PRO A 138 11.60 -33.30 22.99
N ALA A 139 11.68 -33.68 21.71
CA ALA A 139 11.63 -32.79 20.56
C ALA A 139 10.21 -32.47 20.10
N HIS A 140 9.21 -33.28 20.47
CA HIS A 140 7.84 -33.14 19.95
C HIS A 140 6.76 -33.28 21.02
N VAL A 141 7.08 -33.74 22.23
CA VAL A 141 6.09 -33.98 23.30
C VAL A 141 6.47 -33.26 24.58
N LEU A 142 5.52 -32.52 25.14
CA LEU A 142 5.61 -31.80 26.40
C LEU A 142 4.59 -32.36 27.39
N ASP A 143 5.01 -32.62 28.62
CA ASP A 143 4.10 -32.83 29.76
C ASP A 143 3.70 -31.43 30.28
N VAL A 144 2.40 -31.16 30.39
CA VAL A 144 1.83 -29.83 30.70
C VAL A 144 0.77 -29.90 31.79
N GLU A 145 0.56 -28.79 32.49
CA GLU A 145 -0.49 -28.62 33.50
C GLU A 145 -1.14 -27.24 33.41
N SER A 146 -2.38 -27.10 33.87
CA SER A 146 -3.07 -25.80 33.96
C SER A 146 -3.31 -25.38 35.41
N ALA A 147 -3.21 -24.08 35.68
CA ALA A 147 -3.45 -23.52 37.01
C ALA A 147 -4.87 -23.82 37.52
N ASP A 148 -5.85 -23.86 36.60
CA ASP A 148 -7.26 -24.08 36.91
C ASP A 148 -7.70 -25.56 36.84
N SER A 149 -6.76 -26.49 36.69
CA SER A 149 -7.04 -27.95 36.58
C SER A 149 -8.01 -28.31 35.45
N VAL A 150 -7.95 -27.57 34.35
CA VAL A 150 -8.66 -27.84 33.09
C VAL A 150 -7.88 -28.84 32.25
N ASN A 151 -8.60 -29.72 31.55
CA ASN A 151 -8.04 -30.65 30.59
C ASN A 151 -7.71 -29.96 29.25
N ILE A 152 -6.58 -30.27 28.65
CA ILE A 152 -6.08 -29.65 27.44
C ILE A 152 -6.92 -30.03 26.21
N GLU A 153 -7.49 -31.23 26.21
CA GLU A 153 -8.45 -31.70 25.19
C GLU A 153 -9.76 -30.87 25.17
N ASP A 154 -10.08 -30.16 26.25
CA ASP A 154 -11.25 -29.25 26.31
C ASP A 154 -10.91 -27.86 25.74
N VAL A 155 -9.64 -27.58 25.45
CA VAL A 155 -9.12 -26.27 25.00
C VAL A 155 -8.58 -26.32 23.57
N ALA A 156 -7.86 -27.39 23.25
CA ALA A 156 -7.21 -27.60 21.97
C ALA A 156 -7.48 -29.02 21.44
N THR A 157 -7.46 -29.14 20.13
CA THR A 157 -7.65 -30.36 19.36
C THR A 157 -6.63 -30.40 18.22
N THR A 158 -6.60 -31.51 17.47
CA THR A 158 -5.69 -31.62 16.31
C THR A 158 -5.95 -30.51 15.30
N ASP A 159 -4.88 -29.96 14.73
CA ASP A 159 -4.82 -28.84 13.80
C ASP A 159 -5.09 -27.45 14.39
N ASP A 160 -5.34 -27.34 15.71
CA ASP A 160 -5.43 -26.03 16.36
C ASP A 160 -4.04 -25.35 16.41
N PRO A 161 -3.94 -24.04 16.12
CA PRO A 161 -2.69 -23.31 16.19
C PRO A 161 -2.30 -23.01 17.63
N TRP A 162 -1.04 -23.25 18.00
CA TRP A 162 -0.52 -22.98 19.35
C TRP A 162 0.63 -21.96 19.31
N SER A 163 0.87 -21.29 20.43
CA SER A 163 2.00 -20.36 20.58
C SER A 163 2.57 -20.34 22.01
N PRO A 164 3.88 -20.10 22.19
CA PRO A 164 4.45 -19.68 23.47
C PRO A 164 3.73 -18.45 24.02
N PHE A 165 3.59 -18.39 25.35
CA PHE A 165 2.86 -17.33 26.02
C PHE A 165 3.70 -16.69 27.13
N TYR A 166 3.74 -15.36 27.15
CA TYR A 166 4.41 -14.57 28.19
C TYR A 166 3.41 -13.58 28.79
N GLU A 167 3.17 -13.70 30.10
CA GLU A 167 2.35 -12.75 30.87
C GLU A 167 3.23 -11.87 31.75
N LEU A 168 3.12 -10.56 31.57
CA LEU A 168 3.97 -9.56 32.20
C LEU A 168 3.11 -8.49 32.87
N ASP A 169 3.53 -8.07 34.07
CA ASP A 169 2.97 -6.87 34.70
C ASP A 169 3.39 -5.64 33.91
N ASN A 170 4.69 -5.48 33.64
CA ASN A 170 5.23 -4.37 32.85
C ASN A 170 6.37 -4.86 31.95
N LEU A 171 6.51 -4.24 30.78
CA LEU A 171 7.58 -4.53 29.81
C LEU A 171 8.41 -3.29 29.52
N GLU A 172 9.72 -3.35 29.76
CA GLU A 172 10.67 -2.28 29.44
C GLU A 172 11.70 -2.76 28.44
N ILE A 173 11.72 -2.17 27.24
CA ILE A 173 12.75 -2.43 26.23
C ILE A 173 13.45 -1.12 25.93
N ARG A 174 14.72 -1.01 26.33
CA ARG A 174 15.45 0.26 26.36
C ARG A 174 16.91 0.12 25.95
N GLY A 175 17.58 1.27 25.83
CA GLY A 175 19.03 1.32 25.61
C GLY A 175 19.44 0.63 24.31
N CYS A 176 18.59 0.67 23.28
CA CYS A 176 18.81 0.00 21.99
C CYS A 176 18.89 -1.53 22.05
N ALA A 177 18.36 -2.16 23.12
CA ALA A 177 18.09 -3.60 23.14
C ALA A 177 17.21 -3.99 21.94
N GLN A 178 17.47 -5.15 21.33
CA GLN A 178 16.71 -5.66 20.18
C GLN A 178 16.16 -7.04 20.54
N VAL A 179 14.88 -7.09 20.91
CA VAL A 179 14.19 -8.27 21.45
C VAL A 179 13.34 -8.91 20.36
N VAL A 180 13.45 -10.24 20.22
CA VAL A 180 12.60 -11.01 19.32
C VAL A 180 11.83 -12.05 20.12
N ALA A 181 10.52 -12.02 19.98
CA ALA A 181 9.57 -12.90 20.63
C ALA A 181 8.64 -13.50 19.56
N ASP A 182 8.98 -14.64 19.01
CA ASP A 182 8.03 -15.42 18.21
C ASP A 182 7.03 -16.10 19.16
N ALA A 183 6.14 -15.30 19.78
CA ALA A 183 5.30 -15.65 20.91
C ALA A 183 4.15 -14.64 21.12
N GLN A 184 3.09 -15.08 21.81
CA GLN A 184 2.07 -14.19 22.36
C GLN A 184 2.56 -13.55 23.66
N VAL A 185 2.44 -12.22 23.77
CA VAL A 185 2.87 -11.46 24.95
C VAL A 185 1.72 -10.59 25.46
N LEU A 186 1.32 -10.80 26.70
CA LEU A 186 0.35 -9.99 27.44
C LEU A 186 1.07 -9.07 28.42
N VAL A 187 0.83 -7.76 28.33
CA VAL A 187 1.40 -6.72 29.20
C VAL A 187 0.26 -5.96 29.89
N HIS A 188 0.15 -6.12 31.21
CA HIS A 188 -0.96 -5.53 32.00
C HIS A 188 -0.82 -4.03 32.25
N GLY A 189 0.40 -3.51 32.41
CA GLY A 189 0.69 -2.21 33.03
C GLY A 189 1.50 -1.23 32.18
N GLY A 190 1.72 -1.49 30.89
CA GLY A 190 2.57 -0.65 30.04
C GLY A 190 4.07 -0.87 30.30
N ASP A 191 4.84 0.22 30.43
CA ASP A 191 6.29 0.14 30.67
C ASP A 191 6.69 0.17 32.16
N LEU A 192 7.89 -0.31 32.47
CA LEU A 192 8.36 -0.35 33.86
C LEU A 192 8.71 1.06 34.38
N ALA A 193 9.14 1.95 33.48
CA ALA A 193 9.62 3.29 33.79
C ALA A 193 8.53 4.24 34.29
N SER A 194 7.32 4.15 33.74
CA SER A 194 6.14 4.88 34.21
C SER A 194 5.70 4.41 35.62
N GLY A 195 5.94 3.13 35.93
CA GLY A 195 5.47 2.48 37.15
C GLY A 195 3.95 2.53 37.29
N ALA A 196 3.43 2.29 38.50
CA ALA A 196 1.98 2.32 38.75
C ALA A 196 1.29 3.70 38.57
N ALA A 197 2.04 4.75 38.19
CA ALA A 197 1.51 6.10 38.04
C ALA A 197 0.97 6.39 36.63
N ASP A 198 1.43 5.66 35.61
CA ASP A 198 0.96 5.80 34.22
C ASP A 198 1.03 4.46 33.51
N THR A 199 0.10 3.57 33.86
CA THR A 199 -0.04 2.25 33.21
C THR A 199 -0.68 2.31 31.82
N THR A 200 -0.93 3.52 31.32
CA THR A 200 -1.68 3.77 30.09
C THR A 200 -0.77 4.15 28.91
N HIS A 201 0.54 4.24 29.15
CA HIS A 201 1.55 4.56 28.16
C HIS A 201 2.59 3.45 28.10
N LEU A 202 2.88 2.98 26.89
CA LEU A 202 3.97 2.04 26.63
C LEU A 202 5.01 2.71 25.74
N VAL A 203 6.27 2.70 26.18
CA VAL A 203 7.39 3.29 25.44
C VAL A 203 8.41 2.22 25.06
N LEU A 204 8.73 2.14 23.77
CA LEU A 204 9.81 1.31 23.25
C LEU A 204 11.02 2.17 22.90
N ALA A 205 12.08 2.08 23.72
CA ALA A 205 13.38 2.69 23.46
C ALA A 205 14.42 1.68 22.93
N GLY A 206 13.97 0.48 22.58
CA GLY A 206 14.68 -0.57 21.86
C GLY A 206 13.70 -1.37 20.98
N GLY A 207 14.23 -2.26 20.14
CA GLY A 207 13.46 -3.06 19.19
C GLY A 207 12.67 -4.19 19.84
N PHE A 208 11.46 -4.41 19.36
CA PHE A 208 10.59 -5.51 19.73
C PHE A 208 9.90 -6.10 18.51
N VAL A 209 10.26 -7.33 18.17
CA VAL A 209 9.59 -8.13 17.16
C VAL A 209 8.73 -9.16 17.88
N VAL A 210 7.42 -9.17 17.60
CA VAL A 210 6.46 -10.01 18.32
C VAL A 210 5.32 -10.47 17.43
N THR A 211 4.86 -11.71 17.58
CA THR A 211 3.72 -12.21 16.79
C THR A 211 2.39 -11.63 17.27
N THR A 212 2.15 -11.63 18.57
CA THR A 212 0.97 -10.99 19.17
C THR A 212 1.36 -10.24 20.44
N LEU A 213 0.95 -8.98 20.52
CA LEU A 213 1.13 -8.15 21.70
C LEU A 213 -0.23 -7.65 22.18
N ASP A 214 -0.63 -8.05 23.39
CA ASP A 214 -1.79 -7.48 24.09
C ASP A 214 -1.30 -6.50 25.15
N VAL A 215 -1.76 -5.25 25.06
CA VAL A 215 -1.37 -4.15 25.96
C VAL A 215 -2.48 -3.73 26.94
N ALA A 216 -3.49 -4.58 27.20
CA ALA A 216 -4.42 -4.63 28.34
C ALA A 216 -4.83 -3.33 29.09
N GLY A 217 -4.85 -2.17 28.43
CA GLY A 217 -5.19 -0.87 29.03
C GLY A 217 -4.36 0.32 28.54
N VAL A 218 -3.33 0.09 27.75
CA VAL A 218 -2.55 1.16 27.10
C VAL A 218 -3.44 1.96 26.15
N THR A 219 -3.31 3.28 26.21
CA THR A 219 -4.01 4.27 25.38
C THR A 219 -3.06 5.14 24.57
N ALA A 220 -1.76 5.13 24.90
CA ALA A 220 -0.71 5.82 24.17
C ALA A 220 0.48 4.88 23.94
N PHE A 221 1.10 4.94 22.77
CA PHE A 221 2.24 4.10 22.42
C PHE A 221 3.33 4.98 21.79
N SER A 222 4.52 4.94 22.37
CA SER A 222 5.67 5.68 21.84
C SER A 222 6.82 4.77 21.42
N VAL A 223 7.50 5.14 20.34
CA VAL A 223 8.69 4.43 19.85
C VAL A 223 9.80 5.46 19.62
N GLY A 224 10.91 5.35 20.36
CA GLY A 224 12.04 6.28 20.27
C GLY A 224 13.08 5.91 19.20
N GLY A 225 14.17 6.68 19.09
CA GLY A 225 15.14 6.57 17.99
C GLY A 225 15.94 5.26 17.85
N CYS A 226 15.98 4.42 18.89
CA CYS A 226 16.48 3.04 18.82
C CYS A 226 15.36 2.00 18.90
N GLY A 227 14.13 2.48 19.10
CA GLY A 227 12.92 1.71 19.19
C GLY A 227 12.54 1.15 17.82
N ALA A 228 12.13 -0.10 17.82
CA ALA A 228 11.48 -0.70 16.67
C ALA A 228 10.30 -1.53 17.16
N LEU A 229 9.21 -1.54 16.41
CA LEU A 229 8.08 -2.42 16.65
C LEU A 229 7.77 -3.15 15.35
N ASP A 230 7.88 -4.47 15.36
CA ASP A 230 7.37 -5.33 14.29
C ASP A 230 6.37 -6.28 14.95
N VAL A 231 5.09 -6.02 14.73
CA VAL A 231 3.99 -6.74 15.40
C VAL A 231 3.05 -7.35 14.39
N GLY A 232 2.79 -8.65 14.55
CA GLY A 232 1.78 -9.37 13.77
C GLY A 232 0.37 -8.89 14.10
N THR A 233 -0.03 -9.05 15.37
CA THR A 233 -1.34 -8.63 15.89
C THR A 233 -1.15 -7.78 17.16
N LEU A 234 -1.74 -6.60 17.19
CA LEU A 234 -1.80 -5.75 18.38
C LEU A 234 -3.20 -5.80 18.98
N ILE A 235 -3.30 -6.07 20.27
CA ILE A 235 -4.57 -6.12 21.01
C ILE A 235 -4.51 -5.10 22.14
N GLY A 236 -5.63 -4.45 22.44
CA GLY A 236 -5.74 -3.62 23.63
C GLY A 236 -7.20 -3.39 24.03
N GLY A 237 -7.50 -3.58 25.31
CA GLY A 237 -8.85 -3.37 25.84
C GLY A 237 -9.91 -4.30 25.23
N GLY A 238 -9.51 -5.50 24.80
CA GLY A 238 -10.40 -6.49 24.19
C GLY A 238 -10.71 -6.26 22.71
N VAL A 239 -9.88 -5.50 22.00
CA VAL A 239 -10.05 -5.15 20.58
C VAL A 239 -8.73 -5.32 19.84
N GLU A 240 -8.76 -5.96 18.67
CA GLU A 240 -7.65 -5.97 17.71
C GLU A 240 -7.46 -4.59 17.10
N ASN A 241 -6.20 -4.18 16.92
CA ASN A 241 -5.81 -2.87 16.42
C ASN A 241 -6.51 -1.75 17.23
N PRO A 242 -6.23 -1.64 18.55
CA PRO A 242 -6.86 -0.62 19.38
C PRO A 242 -6.50 0.79 18.90
N ALA A 243 -7.43 1.74 19.04
CA ALA A 243 -7.19 3.14 18.69
C ALA A 243 -6.33 3.84 19.76
N LEU A 244 -5.00 3.83 19.57
CA LEU A 244 -4.04 4.44 20.49
C LEU A 244 -3.64 5.87 20.06
N ALA A 245 -3.08 6.66 20.96
CA ALA A 245 -2.30 7.85 20.59
C ALA A 245 -0.88 7.41 20.25
N TRP A 246 -0.48 7.53 18.98
CA TRP A 246 0.83 7.07 18.50
C TRP A 246 1.82 8.22 18.39
N ASP A 247 3.00 8.03 18.96
CA ASP A 247 4.13 8.98 18.89
C ASP A 247 5.43 8.25 18.54
N ILE A 248 5.86 8.36 17.28
CA ILE A 248 7.06 7.68 16.76
C ILE A 248 8.14 8.76 16.56
N ASP A 249 9.13 8.78 17.43
CA ASP A 249 10.24 9.76 17.45
C ASP A 249 11.56 9.05 17.09
N GLY A 250 11.86 9.01 15.79
CA GLY A 250 13.03 8.36 15.18
C GLY A 250 13.01 6.84 15.14
N GLY A 251 11.94 6.21 15.62
CA GLY A 251 11.79 4.75 15.64
C GLY A 251 11.28 4.14 14.32
N ASP A 252 11.39 2.81 14.23
CA ASP A 252 10.92 2.00 13.09
C ASP A 252 9.68 1.18 13.49
N VAL A 253 8.54 1.41 12.85
CA VAL A 253 7.31 0.63 13.11
C VAL A 253 6.87 -0.12 11.85
N ARG A 254 6.55 -1.40 11.99
CA ARG A 254 6.04 -2.30 10.94
C ARG A 254 4.77 -2.99 11.43
N MET A 255 3.66 -2.81 10.73
CA MET A 255 2.35 -3.34 11.15
C MET A 255 1.44 -3.68 9.97
N GLY A 256 0.52 -4.61 10.23
CA GLY A 256 -0.59 -4.93 9.34
C GLY A 256 -1.60 -3.79 9.21
N GLU A 257 -2.04 -3.26 10.34
CA GLU A 257 -3.07 -2.23 10.40
C GLU A 257 -2.82 -1.37 11.65
N LEU A 258 -2.98 -0.05 11.52
CA LEU A 258 -2.76 0.90 12.62
C LEU A 258 -4.03 1.71 12.84
N HIS A 259 -4.58 1.63 14.05
CA HIS A 259 -5.70 2.48 14.47
C HIS A 259 -5.21 3.49 15.49
N GLY A 260 -5.74 4.71 15.42
CA GLY A 260 -5.33 5.76 16.33
C GLY A 260 -6.37 6.81 16.65
N THR A 261 -6.16 7.47 17.78
CA THR A 261 -6.77 8.77 18.08
C THR A 261 -5.94 9.91 17.49
N SER A 262 -4.63 9.71 17.40
CA SER A 262 -3.65 10.59 16.75
C SER A 262 -2.44 9.75 16.31
N LEU A 263 -1.73 10.23 15.30
CA LEU A 263 -0.46 9.65 14.85
C LEU A 263 0.53 10.78 14.57
N THR A 264 1.63 10.81 15.32
CA THR A 264 2.74 11.74 15.08
C THR A 264 4.00 10.96 14.75
N LEU A 265 4.63 11.29 13.64
CA LEU A 265 5.98 10.86 13.29
C LEU A 265 6.92 12.06 13.37
N SER A 266 8.07 11.88 14.02
CA SER A 266 9.13 12.89 14.16
C SER A 266 10.50 12.21 14.27
N GLY A 267 11.59 12.98 14.34
CA GLY A 267 12.92 12.43 14.63
C GLY A 267 13.48 11.51 13.54
N ASP A 268 13.02 11.64 12.30
CA ASP A 268 13.31 10.75 11.16
C ASP A 268 12.70 9.33 11.27
N ALA A 269 11.55 9.21 11.94
CA ALA A 269 10.81 7.96 12.11
C ALA A 269 10.37 7.31 10.79
N THR A 270 10.32 5.97 10.75
CA THR A 270 9.78 5.21 9.62
C THR A 270 8.59 4.33 10.04
N LEU A 271 7.47 4.48 9.35
CA LEU A 271 6.30 3.61 9.45
C LEU A 271 6.13 2.81 8.15
N THR A 272 6.21 1.48 8.24
CA THR A 272 6.01 0.56 7.11
C THR A 272 4.69 -0.21 7.28
N MET A 273 3.75 0.00 6.37
CA MET A 273 2.41 -0.61 6.45
C MET A 273 2.19 -1.68 5.37
N THR A 274 1.42 -2.72 5.73
CA THR A 274 0.84 -3.68 4.77
C THR A 274 -0.68 -3.58 4.64
N GLY A 275 -1.32 -2.73 5.45
CA GLY A 275 -2.75 -2.43 5.44
C GLY A 275 -3.03 -1.00 5.93
N PRO A 276 -4.27 -0.67 6.34
CA PRO A 276 -4.69 0.72 6.50
C PRO A 276 -4.18 1.39 7.78
N ILE A 277 -4.09 2.72 7.71
CA ILE A 277 -3.90 3.65 8.82
C ILE A 277 -5.23 4.36 9.05
N VAL A 278 -5.90 4.08 10.16
CA VAL A 278 -7.21 4.64 10.52
C VAL A 278 -7.09 5.50 11.77
N VAL A 279 -7.08 6.81 11.60
CA VAL A 279 -6.91 7.77 12.69
C VAL A 279 -8.13 8.67 12.81
N SER A 280 -8.75 8.72 13.99
CA SER A 280 -9.93 9.57 14.18
C SER A 280 -9.62 11.07 14.28
N GLY A 281 -8.38 11.41 14.64
CA GLY A 281 -7.85 12.77 14.70
C GLY A 281 -6.79 13.04 13.62
N ASP A 282 -5.64 13.54 14.05
CA ASP A 282 -4.61 14.09 13.16
C ASP A 282 -3.49 13.08 12.89
N VAL A 283 -3.00 13.08 11.64
CA VAL A 283 -1.79 12.40 11.18
C VAL A 283 -0.76 13.46 10.81
N ASP A 284 0.29 13.59 11.62
CA ASP A 284 1.34 14.59 11.46
C ASP A 284 2.69 13.91 11.20
N LEU A 285 3.27 14.16 10.02
CA LEU A 285 4.63 13.73 9.69
C LEU A 285 5.55 14.96 9.75
N ASN A 286 6.49 14.94 10.69
CA ASN A 286 7.47 16.00 10.93
C ASN A 286 8.89 15.49 10.64
N ASP A 287 9.87 16.39 10.55
CA ASP A 287 11.27 16.06 10.28
C ASP A 287 11.40 15.19 9.01
N SER A 288 12.41 14.31 8.89
CA SER A 288 12.56 13.45 7.69
C SER A 288 11.73 12.16 7.78
N SER A 289 10.58 12.20 8.46
CA SER A 289 9.77 11.01 8.70
C SER A 289 9.21 10.41 7.41
N LEU A 290 9.06 9.09 7.40
CA LEU A 290 8.67 8.31 6.23
C LEU A 290 7.50 7.36 6.53
N ILE A 291 6.42 7.47 5.76
CA ILE A 291 5.43 6.38 5.61
C ILE A 291 5.68 5.66 4.30
N THR A 292 5.79 4.33 4.35
CA THR A 292 6.08 3.48 3.18
C THR A 292 5.43 2.10 3.28
N THR A 293 5.67 1.25 2.30
CA THR A 293 5.28 -0.17 2.28
C THR A 293 6.48 -1.06 2.01
N PRO A 294 6.37 -2.38 2.27
CA PRO A 294 7.26 -3.35 1.65
C PRO A 294 7.16 -3.27 0.12
N ALA A 295 8.18 -3.77 -0.57
CA ALA A 295 8.11 -3.91 -2.02
C ALA A 295 7.11 -5.01 -2.39
N ALA A 296 6.41 -4.84 -3.52
CA ALA A 296 5.55 -5.91 -4.05
C ALA A 296 6.35 -7.21 -4.26
N ALA A 297 5.70 -8.33 -3.95
CA ALA A 297 6.27 -9.66 -4.08
C ALA A 297 5.24 -10.61 -4.70
N GLY A 298 5.57 -11.19 -5.85
CA GLY A 298 4.63 -12.06 -6.57
C GLY A 298 3.40 -11.28 -7.02
N ALA A 299 2.21 -11.80 -6.76
CA ALA A 299 0.93 -11.15 -7.10
C ALA A 299 0.40 -10.26 -5.94
N THR A 300 1.26 -9.89 -5.00
CA THR A 300 0.88 -9.07 -3.84
C THR A 300 1.60 -7.72 -3.91
N PHE A 301 0.83 -6.65 -3.85
CA PHE A 301 1.31 -5.29 -3.63
C PHE A 301 0.59 -4.70 -2.41
N TYR A 302 1.15 -3.62 -1.88
CA TYR A 302 0.65 -2.94 -0.69
C TYR A 302 0.30 -1.50 -1.04
N THR A 303 -0.61 -0.92 -0.26
CA THR A 303 -1.09 0.45 -0.39
C THR A 303 -0.82 1.19 0.91
N VAL A 304 -0.30 2.42 0.83
CA VAL A 304 -0.45 3.36 1.95
C VAL A 304 -1.88 3.89 1.87
N ASP A 305 -2.76 3.41 2.75
CA ASP A 305 -4.16 3.84 2.82
C ASP A 305 -4.40 4.56 4.16
N ILE A 306 -4.55 5.88 4.12
CA ILE A 306 -4.70 6.74 5.29
C ILE A 306 -6.11 7.29 5.34
N SER A 307 -6.81 7.05 6.45
CA SER A 307 -8.07 7.73 6.80
C SER A 307 -7.85 8.58 8.05
N ALA A 308 -8.11 9.88 7.96
CA ALA A 308 -7.86 10.83 9.06
C ALA A 308 -8.86 12.00 9.12
N ALA A 309 -8.81 12.78 10.20
CA ALA A 309 -9.42 14.11 10.21
C ALA A 309 -8.56 15.09 9.40
N ASN A 310 -7.29 15.22 9.79
CA ASN A 310 -6.29 16.04 9.10
C ASN A 310 -5.04 15.20 8.83
N VAL A 311 -4.40 15.45 7.67
CA VAL A 311 -3.09 14.90 7.34
C VAL A 311 -2.14 16.04 7.02
N VAL A 312 -1.03 16.14 7.75
CA VAL A 312 0.01 17.14 7.51
C VAL A 312 1.34 16.43 7.25
N ILE A 313 1.97 16.77 6.13
CA ILE A 313 3.30 16.27 5.74
C ILE A 313 4.22 17.48 5.69
N ASP A 314 5.11 17.63 6.68
CA ASP A 314 6.05 18.75 6.77
C ASP A 314 7.11 18.73 5.66
N ASP A 315 7.84 19.83 5.48
CA ASP A 315 8.69 20.10 4.30
C ASP A 315 9.81 19.07 4.04
N THR A 316 10.28 18.36 5.07
CA THR A 316 11.25 17.27 4.96
C THR A 316 10.64 15.87 5.01
N ALA A 317 9.35 15.75 5.33
CA ALA A 317 8.68 14.48 5.53
C ALA A 317 8.13 13.90 4.21
N SER A 318 7.92 12.58 4.19
CA SER A 318 7.48 11.90 2.97
C SER A 318 6.52 10.73 3.20
N VAL A 319 5.55 10.60 2.30
CA VAL A 319 4.90 9.33 1.99
C VAL A 319 5.54 8.82 0.69
N ASP A 320 6.35 7.76 0.75
CA ASP A 320 7.12 7.28 -0.41
C ASP A 320 6.93 5.78 -0.66
N VAL A 321 6.31 5.48 -1.80
CA VAL A 321 6.15 4.13 -2.35
C VAL A 321 6.81 4.00 -3.73
N THR A 322 7.86 4.78 -3.98
CA THR A 322 8.66 4.71 -5.21
C THR A 322 9.26 3.32 -5.39
N GLY A 323 9.03 2.71 -6.55
CA GLY A 323 9.51 1.36 -6.86
C GLY A 323 8.88 0.23 -6.03
N LYS A 324 7.79 0.49 -5.29
CA LYS A 324 7.09 -0.50 -4.45
C LYS A 324 5.94 -1.24 -5.16
N GLY A 325 5.66 -0.89 -6.40
CA GLY A 325 4.72 -1.58 -7.28
C GLY A 325 5.29 -2.85 -7.90
N TRP A 326 4.66 -3.35 -8.97
CA TRP A 326 5.01 -4.64 -9.56
C TRP A 326 6.49 -4.70 -9.99
N PRO A 327 7.21 -5.79 -9.67
CA PRO A 327 8.64 -5.88 -9.93
C PRO A 327 8.96 -5.95 -11.43
N GLY A 328 10.07 -5.32 -11.80
CA GLY A 328 10.68 -5.43 -13.11
C GLY A 328 11.30 -6.80 -13.38
N GLN A 329 11.58 -7.07 -14.65
CA GLN A 329 12.13 -8.35 -15.11
C GLN A 329 13.52 -8.62 -14.52
N ARG A 330 13.72 -9.80 -13.92
CA ARG A 330 14.99 -10.22 -13.28
C ARG A 330 15.72 -11.28 -14.12
N TYR A 331 17.01 -11.52 -13.83
CA TYR A 331 17.77 -12.63 -14.45
C TYR A 331 17.18 -13.98 -14.04
N ASN A 332 17.09 -14.96 -14.96
CA ASN A 332 16.57 -16.34 -14.81
C ASN A 332 15.12 -16.63 -15.29
N ASN A 333 14.55 -15.77 -16.15
CA ASN A 333 13.17 -15.87 -16.66
C ASN A 333 12.07 -15.54 -15.63
N VAL A 334 12.39 -14.78 -14.57
CA VAL A 334 11.36 -14.08 -13.81
C VAL A 334 10.95 -12.87 -14.63
N ASP A 335 9.79 -13.00 -15.27
CA ASP A 335 9.18 -11.94 -16.06
C ASP A 335 8.86 -10.71 -15.20
N ALA A 336 8.81 -9.55 -15.85
CA ALA A 336 8.19 -8.39 -15.22
C ALA A 336 6.73 -8.73 -14.89
N GLN A 337 6.17 -8.02 -13.91
CA GLN A 337 4.79 -8.20 -13.49
C GLN A 337 3.96 -6.96 -13.85
N SER A 338 2.68 -7.18 -14.08
CA SER A 338 1.71 -6.15 -14.48
C SER A 338 0.31 -6.50 -14.02
N TRP A 339 -0.59 -5.53 -14.13
CA TRP A 339 -2.04 -5.72 -14.06
C TRP A 339 -2.54 -6.80 -15.05
N PRO A 340 -3.63 -7.55 -14.74
CA PRO A 340 -4.49 -7.45 -13.54
C PRO A 340 -3.99 -8.17 -12.30
N ASP A 341 -3.22 -9.23 -12.48
CA ASP A 341 -3.01 -10.28 -11.49
C ASP A 341 -1.55 -10.38 -11.01
N GLY A 342 -0.70 -9.42 -11.39
CA GLY A 342 0.73 -9.50 -11.14
C GLY A 342 1.41 -10.58 -12.00
N SER A 343 0.81 -10.99 -13.12
CA SER A 343 1.44 -11.90 -14.09
C SER A 343 2.23 -11.16 -15.16
N SER A 344 2.83 -11.93 -16.07
CA SER A 344 3.60 -11.40 -17.20
C SER A 344 2.78 -11.09 -18.45
N THR A 345 1.47 -11.35 -18.44
CA THR A 345 0.57 -11.25 -19.62
C THR A 345 0.59 -9.87 -20.27
N HIS A 346 0.74 -8.81 -19.47
CA HIS A 346 0.82 -7.42 -19.91
C HIS A 346 2.10 -6.71 -19.47
N ALA A 347 3.11 -7.47 -19.06
CA ALA A 347 4.31 -6.87 -18.52
C ALA A 347 5.26 -6.40 -19.62
N ALA A 348 6.03 -5.36 -19.31
CA ALA A 348 7.02 -4.85 -20.24
C ALA A 348 8.14 -5.88 -20.46
N PHE A 349 8.38 -6.24 -21.73
CA PHE A 349 9.43 -7.17 -22.09
C PHE A 349 10.66 -6.47 -22.68
N TYR A 350 11.84 -7.00 -22.35
CA TYR A 350 13.13 -6.50 -22.82
C TYR A 350 13.27 -4.99 -22.59
N ARG A 351 13.98 -4.23 -23.43
CA ARG A 351 14.26 -2.79 -23.24
C ARG A 351 13.04 -1.86 -23.14
N SER A 352 11.83 -2.38 -22.99
CA SER A 352 10.58 -1.64 -22.87
C SER A 352 10.33 -1.20 -21.42
N GLY A 353 9.83 0.03 -21.25
CA GLY A 353 9.50 0.58 -19.94
C GLY A 353 8.16 0.06 -19.42
N GLY A 354 7.98 0.09 -18.09
CA GLY A 354 6.70 -0.28 -17.46
C GLY A 354 5.58 0.71 -17.76
N CYS A 355 4.34 0.35 -17.43
CA CYS A 355 3.12 1.11 -17.70
C CYS A 355 2.27 1.28 -16.43
N ASN A 356 1.40 2.30 -16.43
CA ASN A 356 0.20 2.47 -15.60
C ASN A 356 -0.38 3.84 -15.94
N GLY A 357 -1.56 3.93 -16.53
CA GLY A 357 -2.07 5.17 -17.13
C GLY A 357 -1.32 5.66 -18.37
N GLY A 358 -0.04 5.99 -18.23
CA GLY A 358 0.88 6.19 -19.33
C GLY A 358 1.51 4.88 -19.78
N VAL A 359 1.80 4.79 -21.08
CA VAL A 359 2.52 3.67 -21.69
C VAL A 359 4.03 3.95 -21.67
N GLY A 360 4.81 2.99 -21.17
CA GLY A 360 6.27 3.02 -21.23
C GLY A 360 6.82 2.81 -22.64
N PHE A 361 8.06 3.25 -22.87
CA PHE A 361 8.70 3.11 -24.18
C PHE A 361 8.63 1.67 -24.70
N ARG A 362 8.25 1.51 -25.97
CA ARG A 362 8.20 0.20 -26.61
C ARG A 362 9.46 -0.05 -27.43
N TYR A 363 10.17 -1.13 -27.11
CA TYR A 363 11.26 -1.59 -27.98
C TYR A 363 10.69 -2.29 -29.20
N ASN A 364 11.22 -1.98 -30.39
CA ASN A 364 10.80 -2.54 -31.67
C ASN A 364 11.28 -4.00 -31.84
N ASP A 365 10.66 -4.91 -31.11
CA ASP A 365 10.77 -6.35 -31.29
C ASP A 365 9.37 -6.93 -31.51
N ALA A 366 9.18 -7.65 -32.62
CA ALA A 366 7.89 -8.25 -32.97
C ALA A 366 7.43 -9.32 -31.97
N SER A 367 8.33 -9.79 -31.11
CA SER A 367 8.06 -10.76 -30.04
C SER A 367 7.86 -10.13 -28.66
N ALA A 368 8.07 -8.81 -28.49
CA ALA A 368 7.92 -8.15 -27.20
C ALA A 368 6.45 -7.89 -26.86
N VAL A 369 6.01 -8.40 -25.70
CA VAL A 369 4.73 -8.05 -25.10
C VAL A 369 4.70 -6.54 -24.84
N ARG A 370 3.63 -5.90 -25.29
CA ARG A 370 3.37 -4.48 -25.05
C ARG A 370 2.78 -4.37 -23.66
N CYS A 371 3.40 -3.60 -22.78
CA CYS A 371 2.63 -3.16 -21.63
C CYS A 371 1.49 -2.26 -22.12
N ILE A 372 0.30 -2.50 -21.58
CA ILE A 372 -0.90 -1.73 -21.85
C ILE A 372 -1.02 -0.62 -20.80
N SER A 373 -1.63 0.49 -21.18
CA SER A 373 -2.19 1.38 -20.15
C SER A 373 -3.24 0.58 -19.38
N TYR A 374 -3.39 0.81 -18.09
CA TYR A 374 -4.43 0.20 -17.29
C TYR A 374 -4.78 1.13 -16.14
N GLY A 375 -5.87 0.78 -15.45
CA GLY A 375 -6.47 1.62 -14.42
C GLY A 375 -7.20 2.82 -15.02
N ARG A 376 -8.29 3.21 -14.36
CA ARG A 376 -9.06 4.40 -14.75
C ARG A 376 -8.33 5.68 -14.34
N PHE A 377 -8.49 6.74 -15.12
CA PHE A 377 -7.87 8.03 -14.83
C PHE A 377 -8.44 8.70 -13.57
N ASP A 378 -9.64 8.32 -13.16
CA ASP A 378 -10.41 8.86 -12.04
C ASP A 378 -10.58 7.85 -10.89
N ARG A 379 -9.96 6.66 -11.00
CA ARG A 379 -9.91 5.64 -9.94
C ARG A 379 -8.54 4.94 -9.94
N PRO A 380 -7.54 5.49 -9.22
CA PRO A 380 -6.15 5.08 -9.33
C PRO A 380 -5.86 3.97 -8.30
N ASP A 381 -6.34 2.76 -8.58
CA ASP A 381 -6.26 1.65 -7.60
C ASP A 381 -5.03 0.74 -7.78
N TRP A 382 -4.30 0.89 -8.89
CA TRP A 382 -3.31 -0.09 -9.31
C TRP A 382 -1.88 0.44 -9.24
N PRO A 383 -0.90 -0.39 -8.83
CA PRO A 383 0.50 -0.01 -8.87
C PRO A 383 1.03 0.03 -10.30
N GLY A 384 2.17 0.67 -10.49
CA GLY A 384 2.94 0.65 -11.73
C GLY A 384 3.44 -0.75 -12.07
N SER A 385 3.56 -1.04 -13.37
CA SER A 385 4.13 -2.31 -13.85
C SER A 385 5.65 -2.28 -13.81
N GLY A 386 6.26 -3.47 -13.77
CA GLY A 386 7.69 -3.63 -13.94
C GLY A 386 8.16 -3.27 -15.35
N GLY A 387 9.35 -2.68 -15.46
CA GLY A 387 10.08 -2.52 -16.72
C GLY A 387 10.84 -3.80 -17.10
N GLY A 388 11.23 -3.92 -18.37
CA GLY A 388 11.98 -5.10 -18.82
C GLY A 388 13.51 -4.97 -18.71
N TRP A 389 14.18 -6.12 -18.81
CA TRP A 389 15.64 -6.26 -18.72
C TRP A 389 16.37 -5.85 -20.01
N TYR A 390 17.68 -5.71 -19.89
CA TYR A 390 18.59 -5.56 -21.01
C TYR A 390 19.82 -6.46 -20.82
N THR A 391 20.36 -7.03 -21.90
CA THR A 391 21.69 -7.66 -21.89
C THR A 391 22.60 -7.07 -22.94
N ASN A 392 23.82 -6.75 -22.50
CA ASN A 392 24.86 -6.20 -23.35
C ASN A 392 25.65 -7.30 -24.10
N SER A 393 26.54 -6.88 -25.00
CA SER A 393 27.40 -7.78 -25.79
C SER A 393 28.34 -8.66 -24.96
N ASN A 394 28.58 -8.30 -23.70
CA ASN A 394 29.44 -9.02 -22.77
C ASN A 394 28.63 -9.96 -21.86
N THR A 395 27.38 -10.27 -22.22
CA THR A 395 26.46 -11.16 -21.48
C THR A 395 26.11 -10.68 -20.07
N VAL A 396 26.26 -9.39 -19.78
CA VAL A 396 25.82 -8.79 -18.51
C VAL A 396 24.36 -8.40 -18.64
N THR A 397 23.54 -8.91 -17.71
CA THR A 397 22.10 -8.63 -17.62
C THR A 397 21.81 -7.54 -16.60
N TYR A 398 21.00 -6.57 -17.01
CA TYR A 398 20.54 -5.44 -16.22
C TYR A 398 19.03 -5.55 -16.06
N PHE A 399 18.55 -5.52 -14.82
CA PHE A 399 17.13 -5.71 -14.50
C PHE A 399 16.33 -4.45 -14.79
N GLY A 400 15.05 -4.65 -15.11
CA GLY A 400 14.10 -3.56 -15.21
C GLY A 400 13.74 -3.00 -13.83
N GLY A 401 13.26 -1.77 -13.80
CA GLY A 401 12.76 -1.12 -12.60
C GLY A 401 11.40 -1.65 -12.19
N SER A 402 11.18 -1.76 -10.89
CA SER A 402 9.85 -2.01 -10.32
C SER A 402 8.97 -0.78 -10.52
N GLY A 403 7.66 -0.97 -10.68
CA GLY A 403 6.72 0.13 -10.79
C GLY A 403 6.53 0.89 -9.46
N GLY A 404 5.88 2.05 -9.50
CA GLY A 404 5.49 2.79 -8.31
C GLY A 404 4.34 2.11 -7.55
N GLY A 405 4.29 2.28 -6.23
CA GLY A 405 3.21 1.74 -5.39
C GLY A 405 1.91 2.55 -5.47
N VAL A 406 1.03 2.35 -4.48
CA VAL A 406 -0.27 3.03 -4.40
C VAL A 406 -0.35 3.81 -3.09
N VAL A 407 -0.81 5.06 -3.18
CA VAL A 407 -1.11 5.93 -2.03
C VAL A 407 -2.56 6.38 -2.12
N ARG A 408 -3.32 6.19 -1.05
CA ARG A 408 -4.65 6.74 -0.85
C ARG A 408 -4.68 7.51 0.46
N VAL A 409 -5.17 8.75 0.41
CA VAL A 409 -5.39 9.58 1.58
C VAL A 409 -6.81 10.12 1.51
N ASP A 410 -7.62 9.75 2.50
CA ASP A 410 -9.00 10.18 2.70
C ASP A 410 -9.07 10.96 4.02
N ALA A 411 -9.15 12.29 3.91
CA ALA A 411 -9.22 13.17 5.07
C ALA A 411 -10.56 13.88 5.13
N SER A 412 -11.27 13.71 6.24
CA SER A 412 -12.59 14.32 6.43
C SER A 412 -12.55 15.85 6.55
N SER A 413 -11.38 16.44 6.83
CA SER A 413 -11.17 17.90 6.93
C SER A 413 -10.13 18.45 5.96
N SER A 414 -8.87 18.02 6.06
CA SER A 414 -7.80 18.59 5.23
C SER A 414 -6.59 17.68 4.99
N ILE A 415 -5.95 17.85 3.83
CA ILE A 415 -4.63 17.30 3.50
C ILE A 415 -3.70 18.48 3.19
N VAL A 416 -2.60 18.59 3.92
CA VAL A 416 -1.58 19.64 3.76
C VAL A 416 -0.22 19.01 3.45
N VAL A 417 0.27 19.22 2.23
CA VAL A 417 1.53 18.63 1.73
C VAL A 417 2.60 19.71 1.56
N HIS A 418 3.47 19.88 2.56
CA HIS A 418 4.68 20.70 2.46
C HIS A 418 5.88 19.89 1.98
N GLY A 419 5.96 18.61 2.36
CA GLY A 419 6.97 17.65 1.91
C GLY A 419 6.59 16.92 0.63
N THR A 420 6.69 15.59 0.63
CA THR A 420 6.50 14.79 -0.60
C THR A 420 5.51 13.65 -0.46
N ILE A 421 4.73 13.41 -1.52
CA ILE A 421 3.98 12.16 -1.74
C ILE A 421 4.47 11.55 -3.05
N LEU A 422 5.14 10.41 -2.99
CA LEU A 422 5.85 9.80 -4.11
C LEU A 422 5.35 8.38 -4.37
N ALA A 423 4.94 8.13 -5.60
CA ALA A 423 4.59 6.82 -6.14
C ALA A 423 5.28 6.62 -7.50
N SER A 424 6.53 7.05 -7.64
CA SER A 424 7.24 6.99 -8.92
C SER A 424 7.74 5.57 -9.24
N GLY A 425 7.88 5.25 -10.53
CA GLY A 425 8.53 4.03 -10.99
C GLY A 425 10.04 4.07 -10.73
N GLU A 426 10.63 2.92 -10.46
CA GLU A 426 12.07 2.81 -10.24
C GLU A 426 12.84 3.14 -11.52
N ALA A 427 13.75 4.11 -11.44
CA ALA A 427 14.65 4.46 -12.53
C ALA A 427 15.82 3.46 -12.65
N LYS A 428 16.24 3.17 -13.88
CA LYS A 428 17.40 2.33 -14.17
C LYS A 428 18.37 3.05 -15.10
N THR A 429 19.67 2.90 -14.82
CA THR A 429 20.74 3.46 -15.64
C THR A 429 20.94 2.72 -16.97
N VAL A 430 20.58 1.44 -17.00
CA VAL A 430 20.79 0.54 -18.16
C VAL A 430 19.54 -0.30 -18.48
N GLY A 431 18.88 -0.86 -17.47
CA GLY A 431 17.57 -1.49 -17.64
C GLY A 431 16.49 -0.48 -18.04
N ALA A 432 15.28 -0.96 -18.31
CA ALA A 432 14.15 -0.07 -18.52
C ALA A 432 13.56 0.39 -17.17
N GLY A 433 12.97 1.58 -17.14
CA GLY A 433 12.33 2.09 -15.92
C GLY A 433 10.96 1.46 -15.67
N GLY A 434 10.54 1.40 -14.40
CA GLY A 434 9.20 0.95 -14.01
C GLY A 434 8.12 1.99 -14.33
N GLY A 435 6.86 1.56 -14.44
CA GLY A 435 5.71 2.47 -14.60
C GLY A 435 5.47 3.29 -13.34
N GLY A 436 4.92 4.49 -13.48
CA GLY A 436 4.44 5.28 -12.35
C GLY A 436 3.32 4.56 -11.59
N GLY A 437 3.16 4.89 -10.31
CA GLY A 437 2.15 4.32 -9.43
C GLY A 437 0.84 5.09 -9.47
N SER A 438 0.10 5.01 -8.37
CA SER A 438 -1.22 5.62 -8.23
C SER A 438 -1.30 6.43 -6.94
N ILE A 439 -1.87 7.64 -7.02
CA ILE A 439 -2.09 8.53 -5.88
C ILE A 439 -3.54 9.03 -5.91
N LEU A 440 -4.27 8.87 -4.81
CA LEU A 440 -5.59 9.46 -4.56
C LEU A 440 -5.54 10.34 -3.31
N LEU A 441 -5.86 11.63 -3.46
CA LEU A 441 -6.07 12.57 -2.36
C LEU A 441 -7.53 13.02 -2.36
N ASP A 442 -8.26 12.72 -1.30
CA ASP A 442 -9.67 13.06 -1.11
C ASP A 442 -9.85 13.87 0.18
N ALA A 443 -10.16 15.16 0.05
CA ALA A 443 -10.44 16.01 1.20
C ALA A 443 -11.16 17.31 0.81
N PRO A 444 -11.95 17.91 1.73
CA PRO A 444 -12.54 19.24 1.51
C PRO A 444 -11.52 20.36 1.24
N ILE A 445 -10.31 20.22 1.80
CA ILE A 445 -9.19 21.15 1.65
C ILE A 445 -7.94 20.36 1.25
N LEU A 446 -7.35 20.72 0.10
CA LEU A 446 -6.04 20.28 -0.37
C LEU A 446 -5.13 21.51 -0.42
N ALA A 447 -4.08 21.54 0.39
CA ALA A 447 -3.17 22.68 0.52
C ALA A 447 -1.70 22.25 0.63
N GLY A 448 -0.79 23.20 0.52
CA GLY A 448 0.63 22.96 0.75
C GLY A 448 1.55 23.51 -0.34
N THR A 449 2.85 23.30 -0.16
CA THR A 449 3.93 23.85 -0.98
C THR A 449 4.88 22.78 -1.51
N GLY A 450 4.58 21.51 -1.24
CA GLY A 450 5.42 20.35 -1.51
C GLY A 450 5.28 19.80 -2.91
N VAL A 451 5.49 18.49 -3.06
CA VAL A 451 5.50 17.80 -4.35
C VAL A 451 4.69 16.50 -4.28
N VAL A 452 3.93 16.21 -5.34
CA VAL A 452 3.17 14.96 -5.50
C VAL A 452 3.54 14.33 -6.84
N GLU A 453 4.14 13.14 -6.83
CA GLU A 453 4.67 12.51 -8.05
C GLU A 453 4.29 11.05 -8.21
N ALA A 454 3.75 10.70 -9.38
CA ALA A 454 3.56 9.33 -9.84
C ALA A 454 4.27 9.15 -11.18
N ARG A 455 5.55 9.51 -11.27
CA ARG A 455 6.27 9.58 -12.55
C ARG A 455 6.76 8.21 -12.99
N GLY A 456 6.90 8.01 -14.30
CA GLY A 456 7.57 6.83 -14.83
C GLY A 456 9.06 6.84 -14.47
N GLY A 457 9.63 5.66 -14.19
CA GLY A 457 11.05 5.50 -13.95
C GLY A 457 11.87 5.81 -15.20
N GLY A 458 13.00 6.49 -15.04
CA GLY A 458 13.93 6.76 -16.14
C GLY A 458 14.59 5.48 -16.68
N GLY A 459 14.86 5.46 -17.99
CA GLY A 459 15.66 4.42 -18.64
C GLY A 459 17.07 4.90 -19.00
N GLY A 460 17.85 4.02 -19.60
CA GLY A 460 19.22 4.35 -20.03
C GLY A 460 19.28 5.36 -21.18
N THR A 461 20.30 6.23 -21.17
CA THR A 461 20.48 7.30 -22.17
C THR A 461 21.05 6.82 -23.50
N ASN A 462 21.72 5.67 -23.53
CA ASN A 462 22.20 5.05 -24.76
C ASN A 462 21.03 4.43 -25.55
N THR A 463 21.03 4.54 -26.88
CA THR A 463 20.01 3.93 -27.76
C THR A 463 19.93 2.41 -27.65
N SER A 464 20.95 1.77 -27.08
CA SER A 464 20.99 0.33 -26.82
C SER A 464 20.41 -0.09 -25.47
N TYR A 465 20.11 0.82 -24.55
CA TYR A 465 19.65 0.50 -23.18
C TYR A 465 18.12 0.39 -23.08
N GLY A 466 17.56 0.20 -21.89
CA GLY A 466 16.12 0.28 -21.66
C GLY A 466 15.55 1.69 -21.88
N GLY A 467 14.28 1.78 -22.25
CA GLY A 467 13.54 3.05 -22.30
C GLY A 467 12.89 3.42 -20.97
N GLY A 468 12.27 4.59 -20.94
CA GLY A 468 11.57 5.10 -19.74
C GLY A 468 10.20 4.45 -19.56
N GLY A 469 9.77 4.30 -18.31
CA GLY A 469 8.41 3.86 -17.96
C GLY A 469 7.36 4.94 -18.22
N GLY A 470 6.11 4.56 -18.38
CA GLY A 470 4.98 5.47 -18.51
C GLY A 470 4.66 6.13 -17.16
N GLY A 471 4.15 7.36 -17.19
CA GLY A 471 3.70 8.05 -15.99
C GLY A 471 2.39 7.50 -15.46
N GLY A 472 2.15 7.62 -14.15
CA GLY A 472 1.08 6.98 -13.38
C GLY A 472 -0.27 7.69 -13.37
N ARG A 473 -1.04 7.51 -12.30
CA ARG A 473 -2.36 8.15 -12.11
C ARG A 473 -2.37 8.97 -10.82
N ILE A 474 -2.82 10.21 -10.89
CA ILE A 474 -3.03 11.07 -9.72
C ILE A 474 -4.48 11.56 -9.75
N VAL A 475 -5.22 11.39 -8.67
CA VAL A 475 -6.58 11.92 -8.49
C VAL A 475 -6.62 12.84 -7.29
N LEU A 476 -7.16 14.03 -7.50
CA LEU A 476 -7.46 15.03 -6.48
C LEU A 476 -8.98 15.23 -6.45
N GLN A 477 -9.63 14.89 -5.35
CA GLN A 477 -11.09 14.98 -5.27
C GLN A 477 -11.61 15.48 -3.93
N GLY A 478 -12.92 15.71 -3.85
CA GLY A 478 -13.62 16.08 -2.61
C GLY A 478 -13.40 17.53 -2.16
N TYR A 479 -12.50 18.27 -2.81
CA TYR A 479 -12.19 19.64 -2.42
C TYR A 479 -13.30 20.62 -2.82
N THR A 480 -13.47 21.67 -2.01
CA THR A 480 -14.41 22.75 -2.33
C THR A 480 -13.85 23.60 -3.47
N ALA A 481 -14.53 23.69 -4.61
CA ALA A 481 -14.05 24.46 -5.77
C ALA A 481 -13.72 25.93 -5.39
N GLY A 482 -12.50 26.38 -5.72
CA GLY A 482 -12.05 27.77 -5.57
C GLY A 482 -11.61 28.19 -4.16
N THR A 483 -11.96 27.43 -3.11
CA THR A 483 -11.54 27.72 -1.72
C THR A 483 -10.83 26.56 -1.04
N GLY A 484 -11.09 25.33 -1.47
CA GLY A 484 -10.51 24.10 -0.95
C GLY A 484 -9.21 23.70 -1.63
N ASN A 485 -9.00 24.08 -2.89
CA ASN A 485 -7.74 23.87 -3.63
C ASN A 485 -6.79 25.06 -3.42
N GLN A 486 -5.71 24.86 -2.65
CA GLN A 486 -4.77 25.91 -2.27
C GLN A 486 -3.31 25.51 -2.56
N GLY A 487 -2.41 26.49 -2.59
CA GLY A 487 -0.99 26.24 -2.82
C GLY A 487 -0.71 25.51 -4.14
N ILE A 488 -0.01 24.38 -4.08
CA ILE A 488 0.28 23.54 -5.25
C ILE A 488 -0.96 22.91 -5.89
N PHE A 489 -2.12 22.92 -5.22
CA PHE A 489 -3.35 22.30 -5.75
C PHE A 489 -4.24 23.27 -6.53
N VAL A 490 -3.85 24.55 -6.62
CA VAL A 490 -4.60 25.54 -7.40
C VAL A 490 -4.54 25.20 -8.89
N ASP A 491 -5.69 25.20 -9.54
CA ASP A 491 -5.89 24.75 -10.93
C ASP A 491 -4.92 25.37 -11.96
N SER A 492 -4.47 26.60 -11.74
CA SER A 492 -3.60 27.34 -12.66
C SER A 492 -2.11 27.01 -12.53
N VAL A 493 -1.70 26.28 -11.49
CA VAL A 493 -0.29 25.97 -11.18
C VAL A 493 -0.08 24.50 -10.80
N VAL A 494 -1.13 23.69 -10.78
CA VAL A 494 -1.08 22.31 -10.24
C VAL A 494 -0.01 21.44 -10.89
N TRP A 495 0.22 21.60 -12.19
CA TRP A 495 1.24 20.86 -12.94
C TRP A 495 2.69 21.26 -12.64
N ASP A 496 2.94 22.31 -11.86
CA ASP A 496 4.29 22.72 -11.49
C ASP A 496 4.89 21.81 -10.40
N ALA A 497 4.05 21.19 -9.58
CA ALA A 497 4.45 20.35 -8.45
C ALA A 497 3.68 19.02 -8.33
N VAL A 498 2.62 18.83 -9.12
CA VAL A 498 1.90 17.55 -9.24
C VAL A 498 2.20 16.94 -10.62
N SER A 499 2.94 15.83 -10.65
CA SER A 499 3.45 15.26 -11.89
C SER A 499 3.23 13.76 -12.02
N ALA A 500 2.56 13.38 -13.11
CA ALA A 500 2.46 12.00 -13.58
C ALA A 500 3.19 11.86 -14.93
N SER A 501 4.34 12.51 -15.14
CA SER A 501 5.05 12.43 -16.42
C SER A 501 5.61 11.03 -16.69
N GLY A 502 5.86 10.70 -17.95
CA GLY A 502 6.68 9.55 -18.31
C GLY A 502 8.12 9.69 -17.81
N GLY A 503 8.83 8.58 -17.75
CA GLY A 503 10.25 8.53 -17.43
C GLY A 503 11.11 8.92 -18.63
N ALA A 504 12.15 9.71 -18.40
CA ALA A 504 13.10 10.10 -19.42
C ALA A 504 14.03 8.93 -19.82
N ALA A 505 14.49 8.93 -21.08
CA ALA A 505 15.56 8.05 -21.55
C ALA A 505 16.27 8.71 -22.74
N GLY A 506 17.09 7.96 -23.48
CA GLY A 506 17.69 8.44 -24.72
C GLY A 506 16.66 9.02 -25.72
N THR A 507 17.13 9.76 -26.73
CA THR A 507 16.28 10.48 -27.68
C THR A 507 15.12 9.64 -28.24
N ASN A 508 13.88 10.10 -28.03
CA ASN A 508 12.63 9.43 -28.42
C ASN A 508 12.45 8.04 -27.78
N ARG A 509 12.87 7.89 -26.53
CA ARG A 509 12.72 6.65 -25.76
C ARG A 509 12.11 6.84 -24.37
N GLY A 510 11.56 8.03 -24.11
CA GLY A 510 10.81 8.28 -22.89
C GLY A 510 9.43 7.61 -22.91
N GLY A 511 8.87 7.36 -21.73
CA GLY A 511 7.47 6.96 -21.60
C GLY A 511 6.52 8.11 -21.88
N SER A 512 5.27 7.77 -22.18
CA SER A 512 4.18 8.75 -22.28
C SER A 512 3.71 9.20 -20.90
N ALA A 513 2.99 10.32 -20.88
CA ALA A 513 2.43 10.86 -19.67
C ALA A 513 1.38 9.92 -19.08
N GLY A 514 1.28 9.95 -17.76
CA GLY A 514 0.11 9.51 -17.01
C GLY A 514 -0.97 10.57 -17.00
N THR A 515 -1.82 10.54 -15.97
CA THR A 515 -2.92 11.50 -15.84
C THR A 515 -3.03 12.09 -14.45
N LEU A 516 -3.38 13.37 -14.39
CA LEU A 516 -3.88 14.06 -13.21
C LEU A 516 -5.36 14.36 -13.41
N PHE A 517 -6.25 13.83 -12.57
CA PHE A 517 -7.67 14.10 -12.60
C PHE A 517 -8.10 14.90 -11.36
N MET A 518 -8.90 15.94 -11.56
CA MET A 518 -9.35 16.86 -10.52
C MET A 518 -10.88 16.90 -10.49
N LEU A 519 -11.48 16.51 -9.37
CA LEU A 519 -12.94 16.44 -9.21
C LEU A 519 -13.40 17.18 -7.94
N PRO A 520 -13.89 18.43 -8.06
CA PRO A 520 -14.43 19.16 -6.92
C PRO A 520 -15.65 18.46 -6.30
N ALA A 521 -15.89 18.69 -5.00
CA ALA A 521 -17.07 18.18 -4.31
C ALA A 521 -18.37 18.58 -5.02
N GLY A 522 -19.22 17.60 -5.30
CA GLY A 522 -20.52 17.78 -5.94
C GLY A 522 -20.50 18.01 -7.46
N ALA A 523 -19.32 18.03 -8.09
CA ALA A 523 -19.22 18.05 -9.55
C ALA A 523 -19.51 16.66 -10.14
N ALA A 524 -20.23 16.61 -11.26
CA ALA A 524 -20.50 15.35 -11.97
C ALA A 524 -19.30 14.90 -12.83
N TYR A 525 -18.56 15.86 -13.39
CA TYR A 525 -17.41 15.63 -14.25
C TYR A 525 -16.24 16.53 -13.84
N GLY A 526 -15.03 15.98 -13.90
CA GLY A 526 -13.80 16.66 -13.46
C GLY A 526 -12.93 17.15 -14.61
N LYS A 527 -11.82 17.80 -14.26
CA LYS A 527 -10.76 18.22 -15.19
C LYS A 527 -9.69 17.14 -15.29
N LEU A 528 -9.36 16.73 -16.51
CA LEU A 528 -8.23 15.84 -16.79
C LEU A 528 -7.05 16.66 -17.32
N ILE A 529 -5.87 16.45 -16.76
CA ILE A 529 -4.62 17.07 -17.16
C ILE A 529 -3.64 15.97 -17.58
N VAL A 530 -3.13 16.07 -18.80
CA VAL A 530 -2.09 15.20 -19.34
C VAL A 530 -0.86 16.03 -19.66
N ASN A 531 0.16 15.95 -18.80
CA ASN A 531 1.40 16.69 -18.92
C ASN A 531 2.60 15.74 -18.94
N ASN A 532 3.36 15.71 -20.04
CA ASN A 532 4.57 14.87 -20.12
C ASN A 532 5.85 15.60 -19.68
N ASP A 533 5.74 16.83 -19.17
CA ASP A 533 6.86 17.61 -18.62
C ASP A 533 8.08 17.69 -19.56
N GLY A 534 7.82 17.79 -20.87
CA GLY A 534 8.86 17.86 -21.90
C GLY A 534 9.55 16.53 -22.23
N VAL A 535 9.12 15.42 -21.64
CA VAL A 535 9.67 14.09 -21.95
C VAL A 535 9.33 13.70 -23.38
N SER A 536 10.37 13.50 -24.19
CA SER A 536 10.19 13.10 -25.60
C SER A 536 9.82 11.62 -25.70
N SER A 537 8.55 11.36 -26.01
CA SER A 537 8.02 10.01 -26.13
C SER A 537 7.43 9.73 -27.51
N PRO A 538 7.67 8.53 -28.08
CA PRO A 538 6.89 8.06 -29.22
C PRO A 538 5.51 7.51 -28.80
N GLU A 539 5.29 7.26 -27.51
CA GLU A 539 4.09 6.63 -26.98
C GLU A 539 2.97 7.63 -26.66
N THR A 540 1.79 7.09 -26.35
CA THR A 540 0.55 7.84 -26.14
C THR A 540 -0.12 7.41 -24.84
N THR A 541 -0.68 8.38 -24.12
CA THR A 541 -1.58 8.17 -22.98
C THR A 541 -2.95 7.76 -23.51
N VAL A 542 -3.43 6.57 -23.13
CA VAL A 542 -4.72 6.05 -23.60
C VAL A 542 -5.81 6.34 -22.57
N LEU A 543 -6.89 6.95 -23.02
CA LEU A 543 -8.15 7.05 -22.27
C LEU A 543 -8.94 5.77 -22.52
N VAL A 544 -8.77 4.82 -21.60
CA VAL A 544 -9.37 3.50 -21.68
C VAL A 544 -10.88 3.61 -21.65
N THR A 545 -11.55 3.05 -22.66
CA THR A 545 -13.01 2.91 -22.75
C THR A 545 -13.33 1.55 -23.39
N ILE A 546 -14.59 1.11 -23.36
CA ILE A 546 -14.99 -0.17 -24.01
C ILE A 546 -14.93 -0.17 -25.55
N SER A 547 -14.41 0.87 -26.19
CA SER A 547 -14.22 0.94 -27.64
C SER A 547 -12.83 0.43 -28.03
N HIS A 548 -12.66 -0.86 -28.30
CA HIS A 548 -11.42 -1.32 -28.94
C HIS A 548 -11.45 -1.03 -30.46
N ALA A 549 -10.31 -1.16 -31.14
CA ALA A 549 -10.04 -0.87 -32.57
C ALA A 549 -10.93 -1.61 -33.63
N LEU A 550 -12.05 -2.19 -33.21
CA LEU A 550 -12.99 -2.96 -34.01
C LEU A 550 -14.30 -2.20 -34.32
N GLY A 551 -14.48 -0.98 -33.79
CA GLY A 551 -15.63 -0.13 -34.07
C GLY A 551 -16.88 -0.51 -33.26
N ASP A 552 -18.04 -0.06 -33.73
CA ASP A 552 -19.35 -0.26 -33.10
C ASP A 552 -19.65 -1.73 -32.81
N ARG A 553 -20.05 -2.02 -31.58
CA ARG A 553 -20.32 -3.39 -31.09
C ARG A 553 -21.81 -3.63 -30.92
N LYS A 554 -22.28 -4.87 -31.13
CA LYS A 554 -23.71 -5.20 -31.12
C LYS A 554 -24.15 -5.77 -29.77
N ILE A 555 -25.34 -5.38 -29.34
CA ILE A 555 -26.04 -5.97 -28.20
C ILE A 555 -26.73 -7.28 -28.65
N ASP A 556 -26.45 -8.40 -28.00
CA ASP A 556 -27.21 -9.64 -28.25
C ASP A 556 -28.63 -9.55 -27.66
N ALA A 557 -29.62 -9.81 -28.52
CA ALA A 557 -31.03 -9.87 -28.17
C ALA A 557 -31.39 -11.03 -27.23
N ALA A 558 -30.58 -12.11 -27.21
CA ALA A 558 -30.85 -13.31 -26.42
C ALA A 558 -30.50 -13.16 -24.93
N THR A 559 -29.55 -12.28 -24.61
CA THR A 559 -28.97 -12.08 -23.27
C THR A 559 -29.42 -10.75 -22.65
N TYR A 560 -30.22 -9.98 -23.39
CA TYR A 560 -30.92 -8.81 -22.90
C TYR A 560 -32.04 -9.21 -21.92
N GLY A 561 -31.75 -9.09 -20.63
CA GLY A 561 -32.71 -9.30 -19.55
C GLY A 561 -32.06 -9.19 -18.17
N PRO A 562 -32.85 -9.09 -17.08
CA PRO A 562 -32.31 -8.91 -15.74
C PRO A 562 -31.47 -10.12 -15.27
N PRO A 563 -30.31 -9.90 -14.63
CA PRO A 563 -29.65 -8.60 -14.40
C PRO A 563 -29.08 -8.03 -15.70
N ASP A 564 -29.22 -6.73 -15.95
CA ASP A 564 -28.91 -6.02 -17.21
C ASP A 564 -27.51 -6.37 -17.79
N THR A 565 -27.45 -7.46 -18.56
CA THR A 565 -26.23 -7.97 -19.19
C THR A 565 -26.26 -7.75 -20.70
N LEU A 566 -25.14 -7.29 -21.24
CA LEU A 566 -24.89 -7.24 -22.68
C LEU A 566 -23.88 -8.33 -23.03
N GLU A 567 -24.27 -9.29 -23.86
CA GLU A 567 -23.32 -10.21 -24.50
C GLU A 567 -22.88 -9.58 -25.82
N ASP A 568 -21.57 -9.47 -26.01
CA ASP A 568 -20.98 -9.04 -27.28
C ASP A 568 -20.60 -10.29 -28.08
N VAL A 569 -21.44 -10.62 -29.06
CA VAL A 569 -21.25 -11.76 -29.99
C VAL A 569 -19.96 -11.67 -30.82
N ASP A 570 -19.30 -10.51 -30.86
CA ASP A 570 -18.01 -10.28 -31.53
C ASP A 570 -16.83 -10.13 -30.55
N ALA A 571 -17.07 -10.26 -29.22
CA ALA A 571 -16.02 -10.22 -28.21
C ALA A 571 -15.49 -11.63 -27.92
N SER A 572 -14.20 -11.85 -28.20
CA SER A 572 -13.45 -13.00 -27.69
C SER A 572 -12.19 -12.56 -26.93
N TRP A 573 -12.17 -11.28 -26.51
CA TRP A 573 -10.94 -10.55 -26.12
C TRP A 573 -11.17 -9.43 -25.10
N PHE A 574 -12.30 -9.36 -24.39
CA PHE A 574 -12.34 -8.45 -23.24
C PHE A 574 -11.39 -8.97 -22.18
N GLU A 575 -10.45 -8.13 -21.76
CA GLU A 575 -9.65 -8.43 -20.59
C GLU A 575 -10.56 -8.28 -19.37
N PRO A 576 -10.81 -9.35 -18.58
CA PRO A 576 -11.73 -9.29 -17.45
C PRO A 576 -11.42 -8.12 -16.52
N ASP A 577 -12.47 -7.46 -16.05
CA ASP A 577 -12.43 -6.31 -15.14
C ASP A 577 -11.70 -5.03 -15.66
N TYR A 578 -11.05 -5.07 -16.81
CA TYR A 578 -10.31 -3.92 -17.37
C TYR A 578 -11.18 -2.69 -17.62
N TYR A 579 -12.46 -2.89 -17.94
CA TYR A 579 -13.37 -1.83 -18.35
C TYR A 579 -14.35 -1.42 -17.26
N VAL A 580 -14.26 -2.00 -16.06
CA VAL A 580 -15.18 -1.70 -14.96
C VAL A 580 -15.21 -0.21 -14.67
N GLY A 581 -16.43 0.32 -14.66
CA GLY A 581 -16.73 1.73 -14.47
C GLY A 581 -16.53 2.60 -15.71
N SER A 582 -16.03 2.07 -16.83
CA SER A 582 -15.98 2.83 -18.08
C SER A 582 -17.40 3.17 -18.55
N THR A 583 -17.53 4.30 -19.23
CA THR A 583 -18.81 4.78 -19.74
C THR A 583 -18.98 4.50 -21.23
N PHE A 584 -20.24 4.32 -21.66
CA PHE A 584 -20.58 4.08 -23.06
C PHE A 584 -21.97 4.58 -23.41
N ARG A 585 -22.19 4.82 -24.70
CA ARG A 585 -23.50 5.10 -25.28
C ARG A 585 -24.07 3.82 -25.86
N ALA A 586 -25.29 3.49 -25.48
CA ALA A 586 -26.07 2.40 -26.06
C ALA A 586 -27.02 2.96 -27.13
N ASP A 587 -27.24 2.21 -28.23
CA ASP A 587 -28.07 2.60 -29.38
C ASP A 587 -27.61 3.85 -30.14
N LEU A 588 -26.53 3.68 -30.91
CA LEU A 588 -26.01 4.74 -31.78
C LEU A 588 -26.95 5.12 -32.94
N ALA A 589 -27.96 4.31 -33.27
CA ALA A 589 -28.91 4.59 -34.34
C ALA A 589 -30.03 5.55 -33.89
N GLY A 590 -30.33 5.57 -32.60
CA GLY A 590 -31.21 6.54 -31.94
C GLY A 590 -30.55 7.89 -31.63
N ALA A 591 -29.22 7.95 -31.62
CA ALA A 591 -28.45 9.16 -31.31
C ALA A 591 -28.68 10.25 -32.37
N SER A 592 -29.05 11.46 -31.95
CA SER A 592 -29.29 12.59 -32.84
C SER A 592 -28.40 13.78 -32.51
N GLY A 593 -27.54 14.19 -33.44
CA GLY A 593 -26.83 15.48 -33.30
C GLY A 593 -25.51 15.40 -32.54
N THR A 594 -25.55 15.56 -31.21
CA THR A 594 -24.40 15.74 -30.31
C THR A 594 -24.18 14.52 -29.41
N LEU A 595 -23.05 14.44 -28.72
CA LEU A 595 -22.79 13.50 -27.62
C LEU A 595 -23.45 13.96 -26.31
N SER A 596 -23.66 15.27 -26.15
CA SER A 596 -24.15 15.88 -24.91
C SER A 596 -25.63 15.60 -24.59
N ASP A 597 -26.43 15.22 -25.58
CA ASP A 597 -27.84 14.86 -25.44
C ASP A 597 -28.09 13.34 -25.38
N ASP A 598 -27.03 12.54 -25.52
CA ASP A 598 -27.15 11.08 -25.51
C ASP A 598 -27.07 10.49 -24.09
N PRO A 599 -27.86 9.43 -23.80
CA PRO A 599 -27.76 8.73 -22.55
C PRO A 599 -26.43 7.95 -22.45
N VAL A 600 -25.80 8.03 -21.27
CA VAL A 600 -24.54 7.34 -20.96
C VAL A 600 -24.80 6.27 -19.90
N SER A 601 -24.31 5.06 -20.18
CA SER A 601 -24.35 3.92 -19.28
C SER A 601 -22.97 3.60 -18.72
N THR A 602 -22.93 2.97 -17.55
CA THR A 602 -21.70 2.57 -16.86
C THR A 602 -21.55 1.06 -16.83
N VAL A 603 -20.36 0.57 -17.19
CA VAL A 603 -19.99 -0.85 -17.04
C VAL A 603 -19.85 -1.17 -15.55
N GLY A 604 -20.68 -2.07 -15.03
CA GLY A 604 -20.60 -2.58 -13.65
C GLY A 604 -19.64 -3.77 -13.49
N GLY A 605 -19.37 -4.51 -14.57
CA GLY A 605 -18.54 -5.72 -14.59
C GLY A 605 -18.24 -6.14 -16.03
N ASN A 606 -17.13 -6.82 -16.28
CA ASN A 606 -16.90 -7.44 -17.58
C ASN A 606 -16.16 -8.78 -17.49
N THR A 607 -16.67 -9.79 -18.18
CA THR A 607 -15.92 -11.02 -18.49
C THR A 607 -15.26 -10.87 -19.86
N ASP A 608 -14.79 -11.98 -20.44
CA ASP A 608 -14.26 -12.06 -21.82
C ASP A 608 -15.28 -11.75 -22.93
N THR A 609 -16.58 -11.88 -22.61
CA THR A 609 -17.71 -11.89 -23.57
C THR A 609 -18.94 -11.10 -23.07
N ILE A 610 -19.06 -10.87 -21.77
CA ILE A 610 -20.26 -10.27 -21.15
C ILE A 610 -19.89 -8.97 -20.43
N LEU A 611 -20.66 -7.91 -20.68
CA LEU A 611 -20.69 -6.70 -19.87
C LEU A 611 -21.90 -6.75 -18.94
N THR A 612 -21.66 -6.54 -17.64
CA THR A 612 -22.73 -6.22 -16.70
C THR A 612 -22.88 -4.70 -16.66
N VAL A 613 -24.09 -4.19 -16.79
CA VAL A 613 -24.37 -2.76 -16.90
C VAL A 613 -25.30 -2.33 -15.77
N THR A 614 -25.11 -1.12 -15.26
CA THR A 614 -25.89 -0.60 -14.12
C THR A 614 -27.05 0.31 -14.54
N ASP A 615 -26.91 1.01 -15.67
CA ASP A 615 -27.82 2.10 -16.08
C ASP A 615 -28.14 2.05 -17.58
N LEU A 616 -28.69 0.95 -18.10
CA LEU A 616 -29.08 0.87 -19.52
C LEU A 616 -30.31 1.73 -19.85
N PRO A 617 -30.34 2.38 -21.03
CA PRO A 617 -31.54 3.06 -21.52
C PRO A 617 -32.70 2.08 -21.73
N ALA A 618 -33.92 2.53 -21.44
CA ALA A 618 -35.12 1.76 -21.71
C ALA A 618 -35.39 1.65 -23.23
N GLY A 619 -35.89 0.51 -23.68
CA GLY A 619 -36.37 0.32 -25.06
C GLY A 619 -35.37 -0.29 -26.03
N LEU A 620 -34.22 -0.76 -25.55
CA LEU A 620 -33.32 -1.61 -26.35
C LEU A 620 -34.04 -2.92 -26.69
N THR A 621 -33.94 -3.35 -27.95
CA THR A 621 -34.63 -4.52 -28.50
C THR A 621 -33.69 -5.64 -28.93
N GLY A 622 -32.38 -5.42 -28.86
CA GLY A 622 -31.33 -6.32 -29.30
C GLY A 622 -30.96 -6.10 -30.76
N GLY A 623 -29.64 -6.07 -31.03
CA GLY A 623 -29.06 -5.76 -32.34
C GLY A 623 -28.63 -4.30 -32.51
N GLU A 624 -28.92 -3.43 -31.54
CA GLU A 624 -28.38 -2.07 -31.48
C GLU A 624 -26.86 -2.07 -31.28
N THR A 625 -26.22 -0.99 -31.69
CA THR A 625 -24.79 -0.81 -31.47
C THR A 625 -24.47 0.06 -30.26
N TYR A 626 -23.32 -0.19 -29.62
CA TYR A 626 -22.80 0.62 -28.53
C TYR A 626 -21.36 1.08 -28.80
N ARG A 627 -20.96 2.18 -28.15
CA ARG A 627 -19.61 2.75 -28.22
C ARG A 627 -19.22 3.39 -26.90
N GLY A 628 -18.00 3.15 -26.45
CA GLY A 628 -17.38 3.81 -25.31
C GLY A 628 -17.29 5.33 -25.50
N ILE A 629 -17.52 6.06 -24.41
CA ILE A 629 -17.41 7.52 -24.35
C ILE A 629 -16.62 7.91 -23.10
N THR A 630 -15.74 8.91 -23.22
CA THR A 630 -15.16 9.61 -22.07
C THR A 630 -15.80 10.98 -21.93
N VAL A 631 -16.33 11.31 -20.76
CA VAL A 631 -16.95 12.62 -20.47
C VAL A 631 -16.13 13.37 -19.44
N LEU A 632 -15.71 14.59 -19.77
CA LEU A 632 -14.87 15.44 -18.94
C LEU A 632 -15.48 16.84 -18.79
N GLY A 633 -15.32 17.43 -17.61
CA GLY A 633 -15.56 18.86 -17.42
C GLY A 633 -14.58 19.67 -18.25
N ALA A 634 -13.28 19.36 -18.15
CA ALA A 634 -12.23 19.99 -18.96
C ALA A 634 -11.09 19.01 -19.29
N LEU A 635 -10.34 19.28 -20.36
CA LEU A 635 -9.17 18.49 -20.78
C LEU A 635 -7.98 19.38 -21.16
N GLU A 636 -6.89 19.28 -20.41
CA GLU A 636 -5.62 19.97 -20.69
C GLU A 636 -4.59 18.96 -21.22
N VAL A 637 -4.01 19.22 -22.41
CA VAL A 637 -2.93 18.41 -22.99
C VAL A 637 -1.70 19.28 -23.18
N ARG A 638 -0.59 18.96 -22.53
CA ARG A 638 0.60 19.84 -22.48
C ARG A 638 1.93 19.09 -22.32
N GLY A 639 3.03 19.84 -22.35
CA GLY A 639 4.37 19.31 -22.05
C GLY A 639 4.83 18.19 -22.99
N GLY A 640 4.37 18.18 -24.25
CA GLY A 640 4.68 17.13 -25.22
C GLY A 640 3.83 15.87 -25.06
N ALA A 641 2.75 15.91 -24.29
CA ALA A 641 1.82 14.80 -24.12
C ALA A 641 1.09 14.47 -25.43
N LYS A 642 0.89 13.17 -25.64
CA LYS A 642 0.08 12.63 -26.72
C LYS A 642 -1.03 11.82 -26.06
N VAL A 643 -2.28 12.15 -26.36
CA VAL A 643 -3.47 11.50 -25.81
C VAL A 643 -4.23 10.80 -26.93
N ALA A 644 -4.70 9.58 -26.66
CA ALA A 644 -5.62 8.85 -27.53
C ALA A 644 -6.88 8.49 -26.75
N ALA A 645 -8.04 8.88 -27.27
CA ALA A 645 -9.34 8.37 -26.84
C ALA A 645 -9.78 7.27 -27.81
N GLU A 646 -9.93 6.04 -27.31
CA GLU A 646 -10.26 4.91 -28.18
C GLU A 646 -11.74 4.90 -28.63
N GLY A 647 -12.60 5.67 -27.95
CA GLY A 647 -14.00 5.89 -28.31
C GLY A 647 -14.33 7.37 -28.53
N ASP A 648 -15.55 7.77 -28.17
CA ASP A 648 -15.95 9.17 -28.23
C ASP A 648 -15.38 9.97 -27.05
N LEU A 649 -15.21 11.27 -27.25
CA LEU A 649 -14.74 12.19 -26.22
C LEU A 649 -15.64 13.43 -26.18
N LEU A 650 -16.25 13.65 -25.01
CA LEU A 650 -17.06 14.82 -24.69
C LEU A 650 -16.34 15.68 -23.65
N VAL A 651 -16.08 16.95 -23.98
CA VAL A 651 -15.48 17.94 -23.07
C VAL A 651 -16.41 19.14 -22.92
N LEU A 652 -16.86 19.40 -21.70
CA LEU A 652 -17.93 20.37 -21.44
C LEU A 652 -17.46 21.84 -21.45
N ASP A 653 -16.35 22.16 -20.78
CA ASP A 653 -15.92 23.53 -20.50
C ASP A 653 -14.64 23.96 -21.26
N GLY A 654 -14.12 23.11 -22.16
CA GLY A 654 -12.89 23.35 -22.92
C GLY A 654 -11.62 22.82 -22.23
N ASP A 655 -10.48 23.52 -22.38
CA ASP A 655 -9.21 23.10 -21.74
C ASP A 655 -9.04 23.60 -20.29
N GLY A 656 -9.91 24.52 -19.86
CA GLY A 656 -9.92 25.07 -18.51
C GLY A 656 -8.68 25.88 -18.17
N HIS A 657 -7.93 26.38 -19.15
CA HIS A 657 -6.78 27.27 -18.92
C HIS A 657 -6.64 28.38 -19.97
N SER A 658 -7.03 28.12 -21.22
CA SER A 658 -7.10 29.12 -22.27
C SER A 658 -8.28 30.07 -22.05
N ALA A 659 -8.43 31.06 -22.95
CA ALA A 659 -9.57 31.98 -22.88
C ALA A 659 -10.90 31.20 -22.88
N PRO A 660 -11.93 31.64 -22.12
CA PRO A 660 -13.22 30.95 -22.11
C PRO A 660 -13.76 30.70 -23.52
N GLY A 661 -14.17 29.46 -23.79
CA GLY A 661 -14.64 29.03 -25.10
C GLY A 661 -13.54 28.76 -26.14
N THR A 662 -12.32 28.48 -25.69
CA THR A 662 -11.22 28.00 -26.52
C THR A 662 -10.70 26.65 -26.03
N PHE A 663 -10.09 25.90 -26.94
CA PHE A 663 -9.39 24.66 -26.65
C PHE A 663 -8.07 24.67 -27.43
N GLU A 664 -6.95 24.67 -26.71
CA GLU A 664 -5.62 24.74 -27.30
C GLU A 664 -4.85 23.42 -27.14
N VAL A 665 -4.27 22.94 -28.23
CA VAL A 665 -3.26 21.87 -28.20
C VAL A 665 -1.90 22.50 -28.54
N PRO A 666 -0.98 22.64 -27.55
CA PRO A 666 0.32 23.26 -27.76
C PRO A 666 1.21 22.47 -28.73
N SER A 667 2.19 23.15 -29.32
CA SER A 667 3.15 22.51 -30.22
C SER A 667 3.87 21.33 -29.56
N GLY A 668 3.91 20.19 -30.25
CA GLY A 668 4.52 18.96 -29.76
C GLY A 668 3.58 18.07 -28.95
N CYS A 669 2.36 18.54 -28.67
CA CYS A 669 1.30 17.74 -28.08
C CYS A 669 0.38 17.17 -29.17
N SER A 670 -0.42 16.14 -28.85
CA SER A 670 -1.49 15.70 -29.73
C SER A 670 -2.68 15.12 -28.98
N LEU A 671 -3.87 15.30 -29.53
CA LEU A 671 -5.10 14.61 -29.12
C LEU A 671 -5.63 13.85 -30.31
N ASP A 672 -5.69 12.53 -30.20
CA ASP A 672 -6.23 11.63 -31.20
C ASP A 672 -7.54 11.02 -30.68
N VAL A 673 -8.62 11.18 -31.42
CA VAL A 673 -9.94 10.63 -31.05
C VAL A 673 -10.37 9.72 -32.18
N SER A 674 -10.55 8.44 -31.86
CA SER A 674 -10.94 7.43 -32.85
C SER A 674 -12.23 7.80 -33.59
N ASP A 675 -13.16 8.44 -32.88
CA ASP A 675 -14.52 8.66 -33.34
C ASP A 675 -14.97 10.13 -33.23
N ILE A 676 -15.94 10.44 -32.36
CA ILE A 676 -16.51 11.77 -32.24
C ILE A 676 -15.81 12.53 -31.12
N LEU A 677 -15.39 13.76 -31.41
CA LEU A 677 -14.96 14.73 -30.43
C LEU A 677 -15.98 15.87 -30.36
N GLU A 678 -16.63 16.03 -29.21
CA GLU A 678 -17.45 17.21 -28.91
C GLU A 678 -16.79 18.07 -27.84
N LEU A 679 -16.65 19.36 -28.15
CA LEU A 679 -16.17 20.40 -27.26
C LEU A 679 -17.29 21.41 -27.03
N CYS A 680 -18.12 21.21 -26.00
CA CYS A 680 -19.32 22.03 -25.78
C CYS A 680 -18.97 23.49 -25.54
N GLY A 681 -17.95 23.75 -24.71
CA GLY A 681 -17.46 25.09 -24.41
C GLY A 681 -17.00 25.87 -25.66
N VAL A 682 -16.61 25.15 -26.72
CA VAL A 682 -16.11 25.71 -27.99
C VAL A 682 -17.17 25.61 -29.12
N GLY A 683 -18.31 24.98 -28.88
CA GLY A 683 -19.34 24.79 -29.91
C GLY A 683 -18.89 23.91 -31.08
N THR A 684 -17.91 23.05 -30.87
CA THR A 684 -17.27 22.29 -31.96
C THR A 684 -17.57 20.80 -31.84
N VAL A 685 -18.12 20.23 -32.91
CA VAL A 685 -18.26 18.78 -33.08
C VAL A 685 -17.40 18.35 -34.27
N LEU A 686 -16.41 17.50 -34.02
CA LEU A 686 -15.58 16.90 -35.05
C LEU A 686 -15.94 15.41 -35.16
N THR A 687 -16.21 14.96 -36.39
CA THR A 687 -16.60 13.57 -36.66
C THR A 687 -15.49 12.82 -37.40
N ALA A 688 -15.31 11.55 -37.01
CA ALA A 688 -14.42 10.52 -37.57
C ALA A 688 -12.91 10.78 -37.45
N GLY A 689 -12.21 9.94 -36.67
CA GLY A 689 -10.75 9.76 -36.69
C GLY A 689 -9.95 11.05 -36.67
N THR A 690 -10.26 11.93 -35.71
CA THR A 690 -9.73 13.29 -35.66
C THR A 690 -8.46 13.36 -34.82
N THR A 691 -7.36 13.79 -35.46
CA THR A 691 -6.11 14.09 -34.76
C THR A 691 -5.85 15.60 -34.73
N ILE A 692 -5.67 16.16 -33.54
CA ILE A 692 -5.30 17.56 -33.28
C ILE A 692 -3.84 17.60 -32.80
N THR A 693 -2.96 18.38 -33.44
CA THR A 693 -1.49 18.37 -33.18
C THR A 693 -0.86 19.73 -32.90
N ALA A 694 -1.49 20.82 -33.31
CA ALA A 694 -1.13 22.19 -32.92
C ALA A 694 -2.24 23.15 -33.37
N GLY A 695 -2.76 23.95 -32.44
CA GLY A 695 -3.69 25.03 -32.78
C GLY A 695 -4.74 25.31 -31.72
N THR A 696 -5.44 26.43 -31.91
CA THR A 696 -6.53 26.89 -31.05
C THR A 696 -7.85 26.73 -31.80
N LEU A 697 -8.76 25.94 -31.24
CA LEU A 697 -10.16 25.92 -31.64
C LEU A 697 -10.88 27.05 -30.88
N ASN A 698 -11.67 27.85 -31.61
CA ASN A 698 -12.40 29.00 -31.06
C ASN A 698 -13.90 28.79 -31.24
N SER A 699 -14.70 29.37 -30.35
CA SER A 699 -16.15 29.26 -30.33
C SER A 699 -16.82 29.41 -31.70
N GLY A 700 -17.64 28.43 -32.11
CA GLY A 700 -18.50 28.50 -33.28
C GLY A 700 -19.87 27.88 -33.01
N THR A 701 -20.87 28.71 -32.67
CA THR A 701 -22.25 28.34 -32.29
C THR A 701 -22.40 27.39 -31.08
N SER A 702 -23.23 27.78 -30.11
CA SER A 702 -23.44 27.11 -28.83
C SER A 702 -24.05 25.70 -28.94
N CYS A 703 -23.59 24.77 -28.09
CA CYS A 703 -24.31 23.52 -27.81
C CYS A 703 -25.68 23.81 -27.18
N PRO A 704 -26.72 23.01 -27.50
CA PRO A 704 -28.08 23.18 -26.97
C PRO A 704 -28.23 22.87 -25.48
#